data_AF-A0A7V1ZGR7-F1
#
_entry.id   AF-A0A7V1ZGR7-F1
#
_cell.length_a   1.000
_cell.length_b   1.000
_cell.length_c   1.000
_cell.angle_alpha   90.00
_cell.angle_beta   90.00
_cell.angle_gamma   90.00
#
_symmetry.space_group_name_H-M   'P 1'
#
loop_
_entity.id
_entity.type
_entity.pdbx_description
1 polymer ?
#
loop_
_entity_poly.entity_id
_entity_poly.type
_entity_poly.pdbx_seq_one_letter_code
_entity_poly.pdbx_strand_id
1 'polypeptide(L)'
;IKSIVIKLADPETIMSWSYAEMKGRERGEYGLGEVIKGETINYRTLKPEPGGLFCERIFGPVKDYECSCGKYKGKKYAGVICDRCGVEVTDSRVRRERMGYVKLAVPVAHIWFYKIPPSIMGVLLDISRQNLEDVLYYGSYVVLDPGKVPGIKKGEVISINKYQELVKEFGEKAFRAGMGAPAIKELLKEFSEPVEGGKTKLEKLYDELSYKLKIERSVIVRKKILQKLRIVKAFVESGVEPHWMILEVLPIIPPDLRPIVALEGGRFGSSDINDLYKRVIYRNNRLKQFLSDIPTPEPILINDKRMLQEAVDAVLDNSRRKKPVLGRGNRKLKSLSDDIRGKKGLLRRNLLGKRVDYSARSVIVVGPELKMHQVGVPKEIAVELWRPFIEKKLEELGLAENIRGTRKLLRRRTKEVWEILEEVSRNHPVWLNRAPTLHRPSIQAFEPVIVEGKAIRLHPLVCAAYNADFDGDQMAIFLPLSPEAQLESYMLLLSVHNILSPAHGKPLASASQDMVIGINYLTKVKLNAKGEGKIFYSINEAIKAYENNIIELHALIKVPISKEEPLSNIPPVEFIETTVGRILFNSILPPEYRKKYGFINKELKKGDISDIVYKCHRLLGEWATAEFLDNMKDLGFKYATKSGTTFGIDDIIIPEKKYEIIESTFKELDKINRRLERGEISRAEHYQQVVDLWQITTEKVKHELEDALEKDKNGFNPIYMMVYSGARGNITQTMQLSAMRGLMARPSRKGEIGDLIEIPVISSLKEGLKMMEYFISTHGARKGQSDTALKTADAGYLTRRLVDVAQDVIITIEDCGTVRGRKIKGPKIASKILGRIALDDIYNPNNNEIIVKAGEEIDEEKAELIEKLGIDEVSVRSVLYCEAEYGVCAKCYGRNLATGKIVDIGEAVGIIAAQSIGEPGTQLTLRTFHTGGVAEKIAEKNYHESPFDGKVEYIGINILQTDDKKIVISKKGKIRVISKDNREKLFDVPYGSEIFVDDNAFVKQGEKLVEWEPYSLPIIVTKEGVLEFYDVEEGFTLKEEKQEGKIEYIIEIIRQKRAYPRIAVKDKRNGQILEEIYLVDQARLTQRAYELYKQSKQIKNFRERDVVKPGEIIARLPKITAKTRDITGGLPKVEELFEARVPRNKAILSEFAGTIETIEMDSRRGSFRIRILSYDREKSKEYEVPYGKYLLVNEGDHVEDGDPLTEGELDPHDLLKIKGKDYVQEYL
;
A
#
# COMPACT_ATOMS: atom_id res chain seq x y z
N ILE A 1 20.33 -2.17 -30.33
CA ILE A 1 20.80 -2.85 -29.10
C ILE A 1 19.64 -3.68 -28.57
N LYS A 2 19.75 -5.01 -28.49
CA LYS A 2 18.64 -5.92 -28.09
C LYS A 2 18.62 -6.21 -26.58
N SER A 3 19.75 -6.11 -25.89
CA SER A 3 19.88 -6.28 -24.44
C SER A 3 21.07 -5.49 -23.90
N ILE A 4 21.08 -5.23 -22.59
CA ILE A 4 22.20 -4.60 -21.87
C ILE A 4 22.75 -5.65 -20.90
N VAL A 5 24.07 -5.87 -20.95
CA VAL A 5 24.77 -6.80 -20.05
C VAL A 5 25.67 -5.99 -19.12
N ILE A 6 25.71 -6.36 -17.85
CA ILE A 6 26.58 -5.74 -16.84
C ILE A 6 27.61 -6.77 -16.40
N LYS A 7 28.90 -6.40 -16.45
CA LYS A 7 30.03 -7.21 -15.97
C LYS A 7 30.97 -6.33 -15.14
N LEU A 8 31.78 -6.96 -14.28
CA LEU A 8 32.92 -6.26 -13.67
C LEU A 8 33.96 -5.98 -14.74
N ALA A 9 34.62 -4.84 -14.63
CA ALA A 9 35.69 -4.45 -15.54
C ALA A 9 37.04 -4.80 -14.90
N ASP A 10 37.85 -5.55 -15.63
CA ASP A 10 39.25 -5.77 -15.31
C ASP A 10 40.07 -4.48 -15.58
N PRO A 11 41.30 -4.39 -15.04
CA PRO A 11 42.13 -3.21 -15.19
C PRO A 11 42.43 -2.84 -16.65
N GLU A 12 42.60 -3.81 -17.54
CA GLU A 12 42.91 -3.57 -18.96
C GLU A 12 41.67 -3.02 -19.68
N THR A 13 40.49 -3.55 -19.39
CA THR A 13 39.22 -3.01 -19.89
C THR A 13 39.01 -1.57 -19.43
N ILE A 14 39.28 -1.23 -18.17
CA ILE A 14 39.15 0.16 -17.66
C ILE A 14 40.10 1.11 -18.41
N MET A 15 41.34 0.66 -18.64
CA MET A 15 42.35 1.40 -19.40
C MET A 15 41.91 1.60 -20.86
N SER A 16 41.34 0.57 -21.48
CA SER A 16 40.80 0.61 -22.86
C SER A 16 39.68 1.62 -23.06
N TRP A 17 38.90 1.96 -22.02
CA TRP A 17 37.85 2.99 -22.11
C TRP A 17 38.42 4.40 -22.26
N SER A 18 39.72 4.59 -21.97
CA SER A 18 40.37 5.86 -22.25
C SER A 18 40.70 5.99 -23.73
N TYR A 19 40.05 6.96 -24.38
CA TYR A 19 40.21 7.28 -25.80
C TYR A 19 41.68 7.46 -26.24
N ALA A 20 42.54 7.93 -25.33
CA ALA A 20 43.94 8.18 -25.62
C ALA A 20 44.78 6.89 -25.77
N GLU A 21 44.32 5.76 -25.24
CA GLU A 21 44.95 4.45 -25.40
C GLU A 21 44.43 3.70 -26.62
N MET A 22 43.12 3.81 -26.94
CA MET A 22 42.50 3.14 -28.09
C MET A 22 43.11 3.47 -29.46
N LYS A 23 43.67 4.67 -29.65
CA LYS A 23 44.21 5.11 -30.95
C LYS A 23 45.67 4.72 -31.21
N GLY A 24 46.30 3.93 -30.34
CA GLY A 24 47.66 3.40 -30.58
C GLY A 24 48.64 4.48 -31.05
N ARG A 25 48.78 5.57 -30.29
CA ARG A 25 49.74 6.63 -30.65
C ARG A 25 51.15 6.03 -30.57
N GLU A 26 51.77 5.78 -31.72
CA GLU A 26 53.17 5.32 -31.81
C GLU A 26 54.12 6.38 -31.22
N ARG A 27 54.34 6.28 -29.91
CA ARG A 27 55.54 6.66 -29.16
C ARG A 27 55.39 6.03 -27.77
N GLY A 28 56.27 5.09 -27.46
CA GLY A 28 56.25 4.19 -26.32
C GLY A 28 56.18 4.82 -24.93
N GLU A 29 55.02 5.38 -24.55
CA GLU A 29 54.69 5.73 -23.18
C GLU A 29 53.27 5.22 -22.84
N TYR A 30 53.20 4.20 -22.00
CA TYR A 30 51.97 3.88 -21.26
C TYR A 30 51.52 5.12 -20.47
N GLY A 31 50.28 5.62 -20.64
CA GLY A 31 49.73 6.68 -19.78
C GLY A 31 49.09 7.93 -20.43
N LEU A 32 48.74 7.91 -21.72
CA LEU A 32 48.14 9.09 -22.39
C LEU A 32 46.75 9.51 -21.83
N GLY A 33 46.04 8.57 -21.22
CA GLY A 33 44.72 8.74 -20.60
C GLY A 33 44.71 8.95 -19.09
N GLU A 34 45.89 8.88 -18.44
CA GLU A 34 46.02 8.96 -16.98
C GLU A 34 45.89 10.41 -16.48
N VAL A 35 45.07 10.60 -15.45
CA VAL A 35 44.99 11.88 -14.73
C VAL A 35 46.02 11.87 -13.61
N ILE A 36 47.10 12.63 -13.83
CA ILE A 36 48.24 12.67 -12.93
C ILE A 36 48.03 13.69 -11.82
N LYS A 37 47.38 14.83 -12.11
CA LYS A 37 47.26 15.92 -11.16
C LYS A 37 45.81 16.19 -10.72
N GLY A 38 45.65 16.65 -9.47
CA GLY A 38 44.34 16.93 -8.86
C GLY A 38 43.75 18.29 -9.25
N GLU A 39 44.53 19.18 -9.88
CA GLU A 39 44.09 20.51 -10.27
C GLU A 39 43.01 20.43 -11.36
N THR A 40 42.23 21.51 -11.49
CA THR A 40 41.04 21.55 -12.35
C THR A 40 41.23 22.58 -13.45
N ILE A 41 41.11 23.86 -13.11
CA ILE A 41 41.36 25.00 -13.98
C ILE A 41 42.45 25.89 -13.39
N ASN A 42 43.16 26.60 -14.26
CA ASN A 42 44.11 27.61 -13.86
C ASN A 42 43.37 28.85 -13.33
N TYR A 43 43.76 29.36 -12.17
CA TYR A 43 43.08 30.50 -11.55
C TYR A 43 43.23 31.82 -12.32
N ARG A 44 44.28 31.98 -13.14
CA ARG A 44 44.51 33.20 -13.95
C ARG A 44 43.85 33.10 -15.32
N THR A 45 44.11 32.02 -16.04
CA THR A 45 43.68 31.88 -17.45
C THR A 45 42.30 31.25 -17.59
N LEU A 46 41.75 30.68 -16.51
CA LEU A 46 40.50 29.90 -16.49
C LEU A 46 40.49 28.71 -17.47
N LYS A 47 41.65 28.36 -18.04
CA LYS A 47 41.81 27.20 -18.91
C LYS A 47 42.01 25.92 -18.08
N PRO A 48 41.56 24.76 -18.57
CA PRO A 48 41.85 23.48 -17.93
C PRO A 48 43.35 23.21 -17.77
N GLU A 49 43.75 22.67 -16.61
CA GLU A 49 45.14 22.34 -16.33
C GLU A 49 45.61 21.08 -17.11
N PRO A 50 46.80 21.11 -17.75
CA PRO A 50 47.38 19.94 -18.39
C PRO A 50 47.64 18.80 -17.40
N GLY A 51 47.12 17.61 -17.71
CA GLY A 51 47.21 16.42 -16.83
C GLY A 51 46.29 16.45 -15.60
N GLY A 52 45.47 17.51 -15.46
CA GLY A 52 44.50 17.67 -14.38
C GLY A 52 43.13 17.02 -14.68
N LEU A 53 42.19 17.18 -13.75
CA LEU A 53 40.84 16.60 -13.81
C LEU A 53 39.98 17.11 -14.97
N PHE A 54 40.36 18.19 -15.66
CA PHE A 54 39.62 18.77 -16.80
C PHE A 54 40.46 18.79 -18.09
N CYS A 55 41.62 18.13 -18.08
CA CYS A 55 42.61 18.14 -19.15
C CYS A 55 42.00 17.90 -20.54
N GLU A 56 42.18 18.85 -21.45
CA GLU A 56 41.66 18.76 -22.82
C GLU A 56 42.31 17.65 -23.65
N ARG A 57 43.54 17.23 -23.30
CA ARG A 57 44.23 16.13 -23.96
C ARG A 57 43.56 14.78 -23.70
N ILE A 58 43.03 14.58 -22.49
CA ILE A 58 42.38 13.33 -22.05
C ILE A 58 40.91 13.34 -22.48
N PHE A 59 40.19 14.40 -22.12
CA PHE A 59 38.73 14.45 -22.26
C PHE A 59 38.25 15.07 -23.58
N GLY A 60 39.09 15.80 -24.32
CA GLY A 60 38.73 16.52 -25.55
C GLY A 60 38.61 18.04 -25.38
N PRO A 61 38.40 18.79 -26.47
CA PRO A 61 38.47 20.25 -26.50
C PRO A 61 37.24 20.92 -25.84
N VAL A 62 37.45 22.07 -25.19
CA VAL A 62 36.35 22.84 -24.54
C VAL A 62 35.45 23.54 -25.57
N LYS A 63 36.01 23.92 -26.73
CA LYS A 63 35.30 24.59 -27.81
C LYS A 63 35.25 23.71 -29.04
N ASP A 64 34.16 23.80 -29.80
CA ASP A 64 33.97 23.00 -31.00
C ASP A 64 35.04 23.28 -32.04
N TYR A 65 35.72 22.21 -32.47
CA TYR A 65 36.77 22.24 -33.48
C TYR A 65 37.87 23.28 -33.19
N GLU A 66 38.25 23.45 -31.92
CA GLU A 66 39.35 24.33 -31.50
C GLU A 66 40.25 23.64 -30.46
N CYS A 67 41.57 23.64 -30.70
CA CYS A 67 42.54 23.15 -29.74
C CYS A 67 42.85 24.18 -28.62
N SER A 68 43.34 23.74 -27.45
CA SER A 68 43.60 24.59 -26.28
C SER A 68 44.45 25.84 -26.53
N CYS A 69 45.48 25.71 -27.37
CA CYS A 69 46.41 26.79 -27.71
C CYS A 69 45.89 27.72 -28.82
N GLY A 70 44.79 27.35 -29.49
CA GLY A 70 44.18 28.12 -30.58
C GLY A 70 44.91 28.05 -31.92
N LYS A 71 45.93 27.18 -32.09
CA LYS A 71 46.66 27.01 -33.36
C LYS A 71 45.77 26.48 -34.48
N TYR A 72 44.99 25.43 -34.20
CA TYR A 72 44.02 24.85 -35.12
C TYR A 72 42.61 25.26 -34.68
N LYS A 73 41.86 25.89 -35.61
CA LYS A 73 40.49 26.36 -35.41
C LYS A 73 39.61 26.07 -36.63
N GLY A 74 38.37 25.66 -36.36
CA GLY A 74 37.34 25.44 -37.35
C GLY A 74 37.33 24.00 -37.89
N LYS A 75 36.19 23.66 -38.51
CA LYS A 75 35.87 22.29 -38.96
C LYS A 75 36.89 21.69 -39.94
N LYS A 76 37.65 22.53 -40.65
CA LYS A 76 38.71 22.12 -41.59
C LYS A 76 39.83 21.29 -40.97
N TYR A 77 40.08 21.42 -39.67
CA TYR A 77 41.10 20.66 -38.95
C TYR A 77 40.50 19.53 -38.10
N ALA A 78 39.24 19.14 -38.35
CA ALA A 78 38.59 18.06 -37.61
C ALA A 78 39.44 16.77 -37.69
N GLY A 79 39.68 16.13 -36.54
CA GLY A 79 40.49 14.93 -36.41
C GLY A 79 42.01 15.16 -36.30
N VAL A 80 42.49 16.39 -36.52
CA VAL A 80 43.91 16.73 -36.37
C VAL A 80 44.28 16.86 -34.89
N ILE A 81 45.37 16.23 -34.47
CA ILE A 81 45.95 16.40 -33.13
C ILE A 81 46.95 17.55 -33.17
N CYS A 82 46.76 18.54 -32.31
CA CYS A 82 47.65 19.69 -32.25
C CYS A 82 49.05 19.29 -31.80
N ASP A 83 50.07 19.63 -32.59
CA ASP A 83 51.49 19.41 -32.29
C ASP A 83 51.98 20.20 -31.07
N ARG A 84 51.37 21.35 -30.76
CA ARG A 84 51.77 22.21 -29.63
C ARG A 84 51.17 21.79 -28.29
N CYS A 85 49.89 21.40 -28.26
CA CYS A 85 49.18 21.11 -27.01
C CYS A 85 48.66 19.67 -26.89
N GLY A 86 48.82 18.84 -27.93
CA GLY A 86 48.39 17.43 -27.94
C GLY A 86 46.87 17.22 -27.91
N VAL A 87 46.07 18.29 -28.06
CA VAL A 87 44.61 18.24 -28.04
C VAL A 87 44.11 17.94 -29.45
N GLU A 88 43.20 16.97 -29.56
CA GLU A 88 42.51 16.64 -30.80
C GLU A 88 41.41 17.66 -31.09
N VAL A 89 41.36 18.13 -32.33
CA VAL A 89 40.35 19.07 -32.81
C VAL A 89 39.09 18.29 -33.19
N THR A 90 38.06 18.36 -32.35
CA THR A 90 36.79 17.66 -32.53
C THR A 90 35.65 18.46 -31.89
N ASP A 91 34.42 17.95 -31.95
CA ASP A 91 33.26 18.51 -31.27
C ASP A 91 33.46 18.45 -29.74
N SER A 92 33.07 19.51 -29.02
CA SER A 92 33.22 19.56 -27.56
C SER A 92 32.41 18.48 -26.84
N ARG A 93 31.35 17.96 -27.47
CA ARG A 93 30.48 16.91 -26.91
C ARG A 93 31.22 15.63 -26.50
N VAL A 94 32.38 15.35 -27.10
CA VAL A 94 33.21 14.19 -26.71
C VAL A 94 33.64 14.24 -25.24
N ARG A 95 33.68 15.43 -24.62
CA ARG A 95 33.99 15.64 -23.20
C ARG A 95 32.95 15.08 -22.23
N ARG A 96 31.79 14.67 -22.76
CA ARG A 96 30.75 13.97 -22.01
C ARG A 96 30.91 12.44 -22.06
N GLU A 97 31.68 11.93 -23.02
CA GLU A 97 31.79 10.49 -23.31
C GLU A 97 33.17 9.93 -22.93
N ARG A 98 34.25 10.69 -23.18
CA ARG A 98 35.63 10.22 -22.96
C ARG A 98 35.94 10.07 -21.47
N MET A 99 36.39 8.88 -21.07
CA MET A 99 36.80 8.60 -19.69
C MET A 99 38.32 8.78 -19.51
N GLY A 100 38.72 9.10 -18.28
CA GLY A 100 40.11 9.04 -17.83
C GLY A 100 40.28 7.96 -16.78
N TYR A 101 41.50 7.73 -16.31
CA TYR A 101 41.75 6.81 -15.20
C TYR A 101 42.92 7.29 -14.31
N VAL A 102 43.07 6.65 -13.15
CA VAL A 102 44.23 6.79 -12.25
C VAL A 102 44.78 5.42 -11.92
N LYS A 103 46.09 5.19 -12.12
CA LYS A 103 46.76 3.98 -11.64
C LYS A 103 47.04 4.11 -10.16
N LEU A 104 46.46 3.22 -9.37
CA LEU A 104 46.62 3.23 -7.92
C LEU A 104 48.00 2.69 -7.54
N ALA A 105 48.65 3.32 -6.56
CA ALA A 105 49.98 2.94 -6.08
C ALA A 105 50.00 1.56 -5.43
N VAL A 106 48.87 1.17 -4.84
CA VAL A 106 48.62 -0.14 -4.21
C VAL A 106 47.20 -0.56 -4.59
N PRO A 107 46.92 -1.86 -4.81
CA PRO A 107 45.56 -2.35 -5.01
C PRO A 107 44.62 -1.93 -3.87
N VAL A 108 43.38 -1.59 -4.20
CA VAL A 108 42.35 -1.08 -3.26
C VAL A 108 41.08 -1.89 -3.42
N ALA A 109 40.48 -2.32 -2.31
CA ALA A 109 39.23 -3.09 -2.36
C ALA A 109 38.04 -2.19 -2.73
N HIS A 110 37.16 -2.65 -3.62
CA HIS A 110 35.94 -1.90 -3.94
C HIS A 110 34.89 -2.05 -2.83
N ILE A 111 34.40 -0.92 -2.29
CA ILE A 111 33.53 -0.87 -1.09
C ILE A 111 32.26 -1.73 -1.17
N TRP A 112 31.65 -1.85 -2.35
CA TRP A 112 30.42 -2.65 -2.50
C TRP A 112 30.58 -4.12 -2.15
N PHE A 113 31.73 -4.74 -2.43
CA PHE A 113 31.89 -6.19 -2.32
C PHE A 113 32.24 -6.67 -0.91
N TYR A 114 32.73 -5.78 -0.03
CA TYR A 114 33.01 -6.13 1.36
C TYR A 114 32.03 -5.48 2.37
N LYS A 115 31.49 -4.28 2.06
CA LYS A 115 30.66 -3.49 3.00
C LYS A 115 29.16 -3.75 2.89
N ILE A 116 28.65 -4.11 1.70
CA ILE A 116 27.21 -4.35 1.50
C ILE A 116 26.89 -5.78 1.95
N PRO A 117 25.85 -5.99 2.79
CA PRO A 117 25.42 -7.34 3.15
C PRO A 117 24.59 -7.96 2.02
N PRO A 118 24.85 -9.23 1.64
CA PRO A 118 25.94 -10.07 2.13
C PRO A 118 27.31 -9.69 1.55
N SER A 119 28.36 -9.75 2.38
CA SER A 119 29.73 -9.45 1.95
C SER A 119 30.23 -10.55 0.99
N ILE A 120 30.35 -10.25 -0.29
CA ILE A 120 30.71 -11.22 -1.33
C ILE A 120 32.12 -11.77 -1.09
N MET A 121 33.09 -10.88 -0.82
CA MET A 121 34.46 -11.27 -0.46
C MET A 121 34.50 -12.10 0.83
N GLY A 122 33.77 -11.69 1.86
CA GLY A 122 33.75 -12.39 3.15
C GLY A 122 33.16 -13.80 3.05
N VAL A 123 32.07 -13.97 2.29
CA VAL A 123 31.44 -15.30 2.09
C VAL A 123 32.32 -16.22 1.24
N LEU A 124 33.05 -15.70 0.24
CA LEU A 124 33.98 -16.50 -0.56
C LEU A 124 35.18 -16.98 0.27
N LEU A 125 35.80 -16.08 1.04
CA LEU A 125 37.01 -16.36 1.83
C LEU A 125 36.73 -17.00 3.20
N ASP A 126 35.46 -17.17 3.59
CA ASP A 126 35.03 -17.59 4.92
C ASP A 126 35.54 -16.66 6.06
N ILE A 127 35.71 -15.37 5.76
CA ILE A 127 36.15 -14.34 6.71
C ILE A 127 34.94 -13.50 7.14
N SER A 128 34.82 -13.22 8.44
CA SER A 128 33.78 -12.32 8.96
C SER A 128 33.94 -10.91 8.39
N ARG A 129 32.84 -10.19 8.19
CA ARG A 129 32.88 -8.83 7.64
C ARG A 129 33.79 -7.89 8.45
N GLN A 130 33.73 -7.98 9.77
CA GLN A 130 34.53 -7.13 10.65
C GLN A 130 36.02 -7.43 10.49
N ASN A 131 36.40 -8.71 10.51
CA ASN A 131 37.79 -9.11 10.32
C ASN A 131 38.30 -8.74 8.92
N LEU A 132 37.46 -8.84 7.89
CA LEU A 132 37.82 -8.41 6.53
C LEU A 132 38.05 -6.89 6.46
N GLU A 133 37.20 -6.09 7.10
CA GLU A 133 37.41 -4.64 7.22
C GLU A 133 38.72 -4.33 7.95
N ASP A 134 39.01 -5.03 9.04
CA ASP A 134 40.23 -4.84 9.83
C ASP A 134 41.50 -5.20 9.03
N VAL A 135 41.47 -6.25 8.20
CA VAL A 135 42.57 -6.57 7.28
C VAL A 135 42.73 -5.50 6.19
N LEU A 136 41.64 -5.06 5.55
CA LEU A 136 41.65 -4.08 4.46
C LEU A 136 42.14 -2.70 4.91
N TYR A 137 41.80 -2.27 6.13
CA TYR A 137 42.27 -1.02 6.72
C TYR A 137 43.62 -1.16 7.46
N TYR A 138 44.36 -2.25 7.21
CA TYR A 138 45.70 -2.51 7.76
C TYR A 138 45.75 -2.55 9.31
N GLY A 139 44.69 -3.04 9.96
CA GLY A 139 44.64 -3.28 11.41
C GLY A 139 44.98 -4.72 11.82
N SER A 140 44.96 -5.68 10.90
CA SER A 140 45.26 -7.09 11.16
C SER A 140 45.90 -7.77 9.95
N TYR A 141 46.56 -8.90 10.18
CA TYR A 141 47.17 -9.73 9.14
C TYR A 141 46.22 -10.89 8.77
N VAL A 142 46.25 -11.30 7.51
CA VAL A 142 45.62 -12.55 7.04
C VAL A 142 46.71 -13.52 6.62
N VAL A 143 46.56 -14.79 7.00
CA VAL A 143 47.52 -15.85 6.68
C VAL A 143 47.34 -16.26 5.22
N LEU A 144 48.38 -16.04 4.41
CA LEU A 144 48.45 -16.41 3.00
C LEU A 144 48.95 -17.85 2.84
N ASP A 145 50.01 -18.19 3.59
CA ASP A 145 50.57 -19.53 3.65
C ASP A 145 50.90 -19.88 5.11
N PRO A 146 50.25 -20.90 5.71
CA PRO A 146 50.51 -21.29 7.09
C PRO A 146 51.89 -21.93 7.30
N GLY A 147 52.59 -22.37 6.24
CA GLY A 147 53.93 -22.93 6.33
C GLY A 147 54.04 -24.10 7.32
N LYS A 148 55.08 -24.09 8.17
CA LYS A 148 55.36 -25.15 9.17
C LYS A 148 54.85 -24.83 10.58
N VAL A 149 54.11 -23.74 10.77
CA VAL A 149 53.69 -23.27 12.09
C VAL A 149 52.43 -24.03 12.55
N PRO A 150 52.47 -24.74 13.69
CA PRO A 150 51.31 -25.49 14.17
C PRO A 150 50.21 -24.55 14.69
N GLY A 151 48.96 -24.85 14.32
CA GLY A 151 47.78 -24.16 14.85
C GLY A 151 47.24 -22.97 14.04
N ILE A 152 47.86 -22.65 12.89
CA ILE A 152 47.40 -21.56 12.01
C ILE A 152 46.77 -22.14 10.75
N LYS A 153 45.60 -21.62 10.35
CA LYS A 153 44.95 -21.98 9.08
C LYS A 153 45.09 -20.88 8.04
N LYS A 154 45.13 -21.27 6.78
CA LYS A 154 45.05 -20.34 5.65
C LYS A 154 43.73 -19.56 5.70
N GLY A 155 43.79 -18.25 5.49
CA GLY A 155 42.62 -17.35 5.62
C GLY A 155 42.26 -16.98 7.06
N GLU A 156 42.99 -17.49 8.06
CA GLU A 156 42.84 -17.05 9.45
C GLU A 156 43.36 -15.61 9.60
N VAL A 157 42.61 -14.79 10.33
CA VAL A 157 42.99 -13.39 10.61
C VAL A 157 43.67 -13.34 11.98
N ILE A 158 44.88 -12.81 12.02
CA ILE A 158 45.72 -12.71 13.21
C ILE A 158 45.99 -11.23 13.55
N SER A 159 46.05 -10.93 14.85
CA SER A 159 46.35 -9.58 15.32
C SER A 159 47.83 -9.22 15.10
N ILE A 160 48.16 -7.93 15.14
CA ILE A 160 49.55 -7.45 15.00
C ILE A 160 50.45 -8.05 16.08
N ASN A 161 49.97 -8.12 17.33
CA ASN A 161 50.74 -8.70 18.44
C ASN A 161 50.99 -10.19 18.23
N LYS A 162 49.95 -10.95 17.85
CA LYS A 162 50.06 -12.39 17.57
C LYS A 162 51.03 -12.64 16.40
N TYR A 163 51.01 -11.80 15.36
CA TYR A 163 51.98 -11.88 14.27
C TYR A 163 53.41 -11.66 14.77
N GLN A 164 53.65 -10.65 15.60
CA GLN A 164 54.97 -10.39 16.18
C GLN A 164 55.46 -11.52 17.10
N GLU A 165 54.58 -12.12 17.89
CA GLU A 165 54.88 -13.31 18.71
C GLU A 165 55.31 -14.49 17.83
N LEU A 166 54.51 -14.81 16.81
CA LEU A 166 54.81 -15.91 15.89
C LEU A 166 56.10 -15.69 15.08
N VAL A 167 56.39 -14.45 14.68
CA VAL A 167 57.65 -14.08 14.01
C VAL A 167 58.84 -14.21 14.96
N LYS A 168 58.68 -13.87 16.25
CA LYS A 168 59.74 -14.07 17.27
C LYS A 168 60.00 -15.54 17.54
N GLU A 169 58.94 -16.36 17.58
CA GLU A 169 59.04 -17.78 17.92
C GLU A 169 59.57 -18.65 16.77
N PHE A 170 59.04 -18.46 15.55
CA PHE A 170 59.32 -19.34 14.41
C PHE A 170 60.18 -18.68 13.31
N GLY A 171 60.42 -17.38 13.40
CA GLY A 171 61.12 -16.60 12.38
C GLY A 171 60.21 -16.15 11.23
N GLU A 172 60.58 -15.04 10.58
CA GLU A 172 59.80 -14.40 9.51
C GLU A 172 59.59 -15.27 8.25
N LYS A 173 60.45 -16.27 8.04
CA LYS A 173 60.37 -17.19 6.89
C LYS A 173 59.52 -18.44 7.13
N ALA A 174 59.04 -18.66 8.35
CA ALA A 174 58.32 -19.90 8.70
C ALA A 174 56.87 -19.96 8.20
N PHE A 175 56.24 -18.81 7.99
CA PHE A 175 54.89 -18.66 7.47
C PHE A 175 54.77 -17.32 6.74
N ARG A 176 53.76 -17.15 5.87
CA ARG A 176 53.52 -15.90 5.13
C ARG A 176 52.17 -15.33 5.48
N ALA A 177 52.16 -14.13 6.06
CA ALA A 177 50.96 -13.36 6.33
C ALA A 177 51.07 -11.97 5.70
N GLY A 178 49.95 -11.44 5.20
CA GLY A 178 49.89 -10.14 4.54
C GLY A 178 48.80 -9.25 5.11
N MET A 179 48.88 -7.96 4.85
CA MET A 179 47.87 -6.97 5.23
C MET A 179 47.28 -6.27 4.00
N GLY A 180 46.09 -5.71 4.16
CA GLY A 180 45.46 -4.86 3.16
C GLY A 180 44.85 -5.62 1.98
N ALA A 181 44.39 -4.83 1.02
CA ALA A 181 43.83 -5.33 -0.24
C ALA A 181 44.79 -6.19 -1.09
N PRO A 182 46.14 -6.00 -1.10
CA PRO A 182 47.05 -6.90 -1.82
C PRO A 182 46.99 -8.35 -1.33
N ALA A 183 46.95 -8.55 0.00
CA ALA A 183 46.86 -9.89 0.60
C ALA A 183 45.53 -10.57 0.24
N ILE A 184 44.43 -9.82 0.28
CA ILE A 184 43.11 -10.31 -0.13
C ILE A 184 43.07 -10.64 -1.63
N LYS A 185 43.72 -9.82 -2.48
CA LYS A 185 43.82 -10.08 -3.92
C LYS A 185 44.51 -11.41 -4.20
N GLU A 186 45.61 -11.71 -3.50
CA GLU A 186 46.34 -12.97 -3.66
C GLU A 186 45.45 -14.18 -3.32
N LEU A 187 44.75 -14.13 -2.19
CA LEU A 187 43.79 -15.19 -1.82
C LEU A 187 42.65 -15.36 -2.84
N LEU A 188 42.18 -14.25 -3.43
CA LEU A 188 41.14 -14.28 -4.47
C LEU A 188 41.65 -14.81 -5.82
N LYS A 189 42.92 -14.54 -6.16
CA LYS A 189 43.53 -14.97 -7.42
C LYS A 189 43.65 -16.49 -7.50
N GLU A 190 43.90 -17.16 -6.38
CA GLU A 190 43.95 -18.63 -6.31
C GLU A 190 42.67 -19.33 -6.78
N PHE A 191 41.50 -18.69 -6.64
CA PHE A 191 40.26 -19.28 -7.15
C PHE A 191 40.20 -19.34 -8.68
N SER A 192 40.99 -18.48 -9.34
CA SER A 192 41.08 -18.38 -10.80
C SER A 192 42.18 -19.28 -11.38
N GLU A 193 43.01 -19.90 -10.53
CA GLU A 193 44.08 -20.78 -10.99
C GLU A 193 43.55 -22.12 -11.53
N PRO A 194 44.13 -22.62 -12.64
CA PRO A 194 43.77 -23.92 -13.18
C PRO A 194 44.24 -25.05 -12.25
N VAL A 195 43.40 -26.06 -12.08
CA VAL A 195 43.68 -27.27 -11.31
C VAL A 195 43.80 -28.45 -12.28
N GLU A 196 44.46 -29.54 -11.85
CA GLU A 196 44.54 -30.79 -12.61
C GLU A 196 43.16 -31.20 -13.18
N GLY A 197 43.09 -31.38 -14.49
CA GLY A 197 41.84 -31.65 -15.22
C GLY A 197 41.24 -30.46 -15.97
N GLY A 198 41.92 -29.31 -16.05
CA GLY A 198 41.51 -28.17 -16.89
C GLY A 198 40.38 -27.30 -16.32
N LYS A 199 39.89 -27.61 -15.11
CA LYS A 199 38.91 -26.81 -14.37
C LYS A 199 39.57 -25.77 -13.49
N THR A 200 38.89 -24.66 -13.24
CA THR A 200 39.34 -23.68 -12.24
C THR A 200 39.03 -24.17 -10.82
N LYS A 201 39.77 -23.69 -9.82
CA LYS A 201 39.50 -23.99 -8.39
C LYS A 201 38.09 -23.55 -7.97
N LEU A 202 37.53 -22.54 -8.62
CA LEU A 202 36.16 -22.05 -8.41
C LEU A 202 35.10 -23.06 -8.89
N GLU A 203 35.31 -23.68 -10.05
CA GLU A 203 34.44 -24.77 -10.56
C GLU A 203 34.50 -26.00 -9.67
N LYS A 204 35.69 -26.36 -9.18
CA LYS A 204 35.84 -27.45 -8.20
C LYS A 204 35.07 -27.14 -6.90
N LEU A 205 35.15 -25.90 -6.41
CA LEU A 205 34.40 -25.48 -5.22
C LEU A 205 32.88 -25.53 -5.46
N TYR A 206 32.41 -25.23 -6.67
CA TYR A 206 31.01 -25.39 -7.05
C TYR A 206 30.55 -26.85 -6.93
N ASP A 207 31.33 -27.77 -7.48
CA ASP A 207 31.06 -29.21 -7.42
C ASP A 207 31.04 -29.71 -5.95
N GLU A 208 32.03 -29.30 -5.14
CA GLU A 208 32.12 -29.66 -3.72
C GLU A 208 30.94 -29.13 -2.88
N LEU A 209 30.58 -27.85 -3.05
CA LEU A 209 29.48 -27.24 -2.31
C LEU A 209 28.13 -27.85 -2.72
N SER A 210 27.95 -28.17 -4.00
CA SER A 210 26.76 -28.85 -4.50
C SER A 210 26.62 -30.26 -3.92
N TYR A 211 27.73 -30.99 -3.78
CA TYR A 211 27.76 -32.30 -3.13
C TYR A 211 27.47 -32.19 -1.62
N LYS A 212 28.15 -31.28 -0.90
CA LYS A 212 27.91 -31.03 0.52
C LYS A 212 26.45 -30.66 0.81
N LEU A 213 25.82 -29.87 -0.05
CA LEU A 213 24.42 -29.47 0.10
C LEU A 213 23.45 -30.67 0.04
N LYS A 214 23.78 -31.73 -0.71
CA LYS A 214 22.96 -32.95 -0.79
C LYS A 214 23.07 -33.81 0.48
N ILE A 215 24.23 -33.80 1.14
CA ILE A 215 24.50 -34.63 2.34
C ILE A 215 24.08 -33.91 3.62
N GLU A 216 24.28 -32.60 3.69
CA GLU A 216 24.10 -31.82 4.91
C GLU A 216 22.63 -31.78 5.38
N ARG A 217 22.39 -32.28 6.59
CA ARG A 217 21.05 -32.32 7.21
C ARG A 217 20.76 -31.09 8.07
N SER A 218 21.79 -30.37 8.53
CA SER A 218 21.60 -29.18 9.36
C SER A 218 21.07 -27.98 8.55
N VAL A 219 19.90 -27.45 8.93
CA VAL A 219 19.24 -26.32 8.26
C VAL A 219 20.13 -25.07 8.23
N ILE A 220 20.87 -24.80 9.32
CA ILE A 220 21.72 -23.61 9.47
C ILE A 220 22.93 -23.70 8.54
N VAL A 221 23.60 -24.84 8.52
CA VAL A 221 24.78 -25.07 7.66
C VAL A 221 24.36 -25.10 6.20
N ARG A 222 23.25 -25.77 5.89
CA ARG A 222 22.66 -25.82 4.55
C ARG A 222 22.34 -24.41 4.02
N LYS A 223 21.81 -23.51 4.85
CA LYS A 223 21.58 -22.10 4.47
C LYS A 223 22.88 -21.36 4.15
N LYS A 224 23.95 -21.56 4.93
CA LYS A 224 25.28 -20.97 4.66
C LYS A 224 25.89 -21.50 3.36
N ILE A 225 25.84 -22.81 3.15
CA ILE A 225 26.30 -23.46 1.91
C ILE A 225 25.53 -22.90 0.71
N LEU A 226 24.20 -22.81 0.80
CA LEU A 226 23.36 -22.30 -0.28
C LEU A 226 23.69 -20.84 -0.62
N GLN A 227 23.95 -20.01 0.38
CA GLN A 227 24.37 -18.63 0.17
C GLN A 227 25.72 -18.54 -0.57
N LYS A 228 26.70 -19.36 -0.15
CA LYS A 228 28.03 -19.42 -0.80
C LYS A 228 27.94 -19.99 -2.22
N LEU A 229 27.18 -21.07 -2.41
CA LEU A 229 26.95 -21.71 -3.70
C LEU A 229 26.31 -20.77 -4.71
N ARG A 230 25.34 -19.93 -4.31
CA ARG A 230 24.74 -18.92 -5.19
C ARG A 230 25.77 -17.93 -5.73
N ILE A 231 26.72 -17.50 -4.90
CA ILE A 231 27.78 -16.57 -5.29
C ILE A 231 28.76 -17.27 -6.25
N VAL A 232 29.22 -18.47 -5.89
CA VAL A 232 30.15 -19.26 -6.72
C VAL A 232 29.52 -19.54 -8.09
N LYS A 233 28.26 -20.00 -8.12
CA LYS A 233 27.51 -20.23 -9.36
C LYS A 233 27.49 -18.99 -10.26
N ALA A 234 27.22 -17.82 -9.69
CA ALA A 234 27.18 -16.58 -10.45
C ALA A 234 28.55 -16.20 -11.06
N PHE A 235 29.66 -16.49 -10.38
CA PHE A 235 31.00 -16.30 -10.93
C PHE A 235 31.31 -17.26 -12.08
N VAL A 236 30.97 -18.56 -11.94
CA VAL A 236 31.12 -19.55 -13.02
C VAL A 236 30.33 -19.13 -14.26
N GLU A 237 29.05 -18.81 -14.11
CA GLU A 237 28.16 -18.46 -15.24
C GLU A 237 28.54 -17.14 -15.93
N SER A 238 29.05 -16.16 -15.17
CA SER A 238 29.40 -14.83 -15.72
C SER A 238 30.78 -14.78 -16.39
N GLY A 239 31.67 -15.73 -16.07
CA GLY A 239 33.07 -15.74 -16.51
C GLY A 239 33.91 -14.59 -15.93
N VAL A 240 33.47 -14.00 -14.82
CA VAL A 240 34.15 -12.91 -14.13
C VAL A 240 35.12 -13.48 -13.10
N GLU A 241 36.33 -12.91 -13.00
CA GLU A 241 37.30 -13.38 -12.02
C GLU A 241 37.09 -12.70 -10.65
N PRO A 242 37.12 -13.45 -9.52
CA PRO A 242 36.88 -12.88 -8.20
C PRO A 242 37.84 -11.75 -7.80
N HIS A 243 39.08 -11.79 -8.29
CA HIS A 243 40.10 -10.82 -7.90
C HIS A 243 39.89 -9.43 -8.53
N TRP A 244 39.04 -9.29 -9.57
CA TRP A 244 38.65 -7.98 -10.14
C TRP A 244 37.84 -7.12 -9.17
N MET A 245 37.36 -7.68 -8.06
CA MET A 245 36.77 -6.91 -6.96
C MET A 245 37.80 -6.01 -6.24
N ILE A 246 39.10 -6.24 -6.47
CA ILE A 246 40.20 -5.39 -6.01
C ILE A 246 40.67 -4.52 -7.18
N LEU A 247 40.53 -3.21 -7.04
CA LEU A 247 40.86 -2.22 -8.06
C LEU A 247 42.36 -1.93 -8.06
N GLU A 248 42.98 -1.99 -9.23
CA GLU A 248 44.32 -1.44 -9.48
C GLU A 248 44.26 -0.11 -10.25
N VAL A 249 43.19 0.07 -11.01
CA VAL A 249 42.93 1.27 -11.80
C VAL A 249 41.57 1.81 -11.40
N LEU A 250 41.51 3.10 -11.08
CA LEU A 250 40.26 3.80 -10.78
C LEU A 250 39.83 4.64 -12.00
N PRO A 251 38.66 4.38 -12.60
CA PRO A 251 38.15 5.23 -13.67
C PRO A 251 37.71 6.61 -13.14
N ILE A 252 37.95 7.63 -13.96
CA ILE A 252 37.49 9.01 -13.76
C ILE A 252 36.38 9.31 -14.76
N ILE A 253 35.21 9.70 -14.22
CA ILE A 253 34.08 10.08 -15.07
C ILE A 253 34.38 11.36 -15.88
N PRO A 254 33.77 11.51 -17.07
CA PRO A 254 33.95 12.68 -17.94
C PRO A 254 33.63 14.01 -17.24
N PRO A 255 34.35 15.11 -17.54
CA PRO A 255 34.23 16.40 -16.85
C PRO A 255 32.86 17.06 -17.00
N ASP A 256 32.16 16.86 -18.11
CA ASP A 256 30.84 17.47 -18.32
C ASP A 256 29.73 16.83 -17.46
N LEU A 257 29.98 15.63 -16.91
CA LEU A 257 29.12 15.02 -15.89
C LEU A 257 29.43 15.55 -14.48
N ARG A 258 30.56 16.25 -14.31
CA ARG A 258 31.01 16.87 -13.05
C ARG A 258 31.48 18.32 -13.26
N PRO A 259 30.63 19.19 -13.83
CA PRO A 259 31.06 20.49 -14.34
C PRO A 259 31.54 21.44 -13.24
N ILE A 260 32.36 22.39 -13.65
CA ILE A 260 32.68 23.60 -12.88
C ILE A 260 32.00 24.75 -13.61
N VAL A 261 31.06 25.41 -12.95
CA VAL A 261 30.27 26.50 -13.53
C VAL A 261 30.69 27.80 -12.87
N ALA A 262 31.05 28.79 -13.70
CA ALA A 262 31.24 30.16 -13.23
C ALA A 262 29.89 30.76 -12.88
N LEU A 263 29.76 31.23 -11.64
CA LEU A 263 28.59 31.96 -11.15
C LEU A 263 28.86 33.46 -11.23
N GLU A 264 27.80 34.26 -11.21
CA GLU A 264 27.89 35.72 -11.13
C GLU A 264 28.72 36.14 -9.90
N GLY A 265 29.61 37.12 -10.07
CA GLY A 265 30.53 37.58 -9.02
C GLY A 265 31.85 36.80 -8.91
N GLY A 266 32.28 36.09 -9.95
CA GLY A 266 33.60 35.44 -10.02
C GLY A 266 33.76 34.20 -9.14
N ARG A 267 32.64 33.67 -8.60
CA ARG A 267 32.61 32.43 -7.82
C ARG A 267 32.48 31.23 -8.75
N PHE A 268 32.97 30.07 -8.31
CA PHE A 268 32.82 28.82 -9.04
C PHE A 268 31.99 27.82 -8.23
N GLY A 269 30.95 27.28 -8.87
CA GLY A 269 30.27 26.07 -8.39
C GLY A 269 30.99 24.85 -8.92
N SER A 270 31.54 24.01 -8.04
CA SER A 270 32.15 22.72 -8.41
C SER A 270 31.28 21.57 -7.90
N SER A 271 31.20 20.50 -8.69
CA SER A 271 30.66 19.21 -8.22
C SER A 271 31.49 18.64 -7.06
N ASP A 272 30.81 18.02 -6.09
CA ASP A 272 31.42 17.35 -4.92
C ASP A 272 32.38 16.22 -5.33
N ILE A 273 32.08 15.55 -6.45
CA ILE A 273 32.90 14.45 -6.98
C ILE A 273 34.32 14.92 -7.33
N ASN A 274 34.48 16.16 -7.80
CA ASN A 274 35.80 16.72 -8.12
C ASN A 274 36.69 16.81 -6.86
N ASP A 275 36.11 17.16 -5.70
CA ASP A 275 36.83 17.25 -4.44
C ASP A 275 37.20 15.86 -3.89
N LEU A 276 36.37 14.85 -4.16
CA LEU A 276 36.64 13.46 -3.82
C LEU A 276 37.77 12.88 -4.69
N TYR A 277 37.75 13.11 -6.02
CA TYR A 277 38.85 12.71 -6.90
C TYR A 277 40.18 13.40 -6.56
N LYS A 278 40.14 14.70 -6.26
CA LYS A 278 41.32 15.45 -5.77
C LYS A 278 41.99 14.74 -4.61
N ARG A 279 41.21 14.32 -3.60
CA ARG A 279 41.73 13.62 -2.43
C ARG A 279 42.38 12.28 -2.81
N VAL A 280 41.77 11.50 -3.70
CA VAL A 280 42.38 10.24 -4.19
C VAL A 280 43.70 10.52 -4.88
N ILE A 281 43.74 11.44 -5.84
CA ILE A 281 44.95 11.73 -6.62
C ILE A 281 46.09 12.23 -5.72
N TYR A 282 45.81 13.16 -4.79
CA TYR A 282 46.83 13.64 -3.86
C TYR A 282 47.37 12.55 -2.94
N ARG A 283 46.50 11.67 -2.41
CA ARG A 283 46.93 10.54 -1.57
C ARG A 283 47.71 9.51 -2.37
N ASN A 284 47.28 9.22 -3.58
CA ASN A 284 47.92 8.27 -4.48
C ASN A 284 49.32 8.74 -4.89
N ASN A 285 49.47 10.00 -5.28
CA ASN A 285 50.76 10.57 -5.68
C ASN A 285 51.74 10.65 -4.51
N ARG A 286 51.25 11.04 -3.33
CA ARG A 286 52.05 11.02 -2.09
C ARG A 286 52.55 9.61 -1.78
N LEU A 287 51.68 8.60 -1.92
CA LEU A 287 52.07 7.21 -1.70
C LEU A 287 53.06 6.70 -2.77
N LYS A 288 52.91 7.09 -4.04
CA LYS A 288 53.90 6.78 -5.09
C LYS A 288 55.28 7.32 -4.72
N GLN A 289 55.37 8.59 -4.32
CA GLN A 289 56.63 9.22 -3.88
C GLN A 289 57.28 8.49 -2.70
N PHE A 290 56.50 8.06 -1.71
CA PHE A 290 57.01 7.29 -0.56
C PHE A 290 57.48 5.88 -0.91
N LEU A 291 56.99 5.30 -2.01
CA LEU A 291 57.40 3.97 -2.46
C LEU A 291 58.62 4.02 -3.39
N SER A 292 58.77 5.07 -4.20
CA SER A 292 59.84 5.18 -5.20
C SER A 292 61.04 6.03 -4.76
N ASP A 293 60.80 7.17 -4.12
CA ASP A 293 61.80 8.25 -4.05
C ASP A 293 62.35 8.46 -2.63
N ILE A 294 61.58 8.11 -1.60
CA ILE A 294 61.89 8.42 -0.20
C ILE A 294 61.84 7.15 0.65
N PRO A 295 62.94 6.74 1.32
CA PRO A 295 62.91 5.63 2.27
C PRO A 295 62.05 6.01 3.48
N THR A 296 60.80 5.54 3.49
CA THR A 296 59.77 5.93 4.45
C THR A 296 59.49 4.78 5.45
N PRO A 297 59.43 5.05 6.77
CA PRO A 297 59.09 4.03 7.76
C PRO A 297 57.73 3.34 7.52
N GLU A 298 57.66 2.04 7.83
CA GLU A 298 56.50 1.19 7.57
C GLU A 298 55.17 1.68 8.20
N PRO A 299 55.12 2.21 9.45
CA PRO A 299 53.88 2.73 10.02
C PRO A 299 53.28 3.90 9.21
N ILE A 300 54.13 4.73 8.60
CA ILE A 300 53.69 5.86 7.76
C ILE A 300 53.12 5.32 6.45
N LEU A 301 53.79 4.34 5.84
CA LEU A 301 53.31 3.66 4.64
C LEU A 301 51.95 2.98 4.88
N ILE A 302 51.79 2.27 6.00
CA ILE A 302 50.51 1.64 6.40
C ILE A 302 49.41 2.70 6.53
N ASN A 303 49.71 3.82 7.18
CA ASN A 303 48.73 4.89 7.34
C ASN A 303 48.32 5.49 5.98
N ASP A 304 49.26 5.82 5.09
CA ASP A 304 48.93 6.39 3.77
C ASP A 304 48.22 5.36 2.86
N LYS A 305 48.55 4.07 2.93
CA LYS A 305 47.80 2.98 2.28
C LYS A 305 46.34 2.92 2.78
N ARG A 306 46.12 3.00 4.09
CA ARG A 306 44.78 3.09 4.69
C ARG A 306 44.04 4.36 4.23
N MET A 307 44.71 5.51 4.20
CA MET A 307 44.11 6.77 3.74
C MET A 307 43.71 6.72 2.26
N LEU A 308 44.47 6.01 1.41
CA LEU A 308 44.11 5.79 0.02
C LEU A 308 42.85 4.92 -0.10
N GLN A 309 42.78 3.79 0.62
CA GLN A 309 41.58 2.94 0.67
C GLN A 309 40.35 3.76 1.10
N GLU A 310 40.49 4.55 2.16
CA GLU A 310 39.42 5.43 2.64
C GLU A 310 38.99 6.51 1.62
N ALA A 311 39.94 7.06 0.86
CA ALA A 311 39.66 8.07 -0.15
C ALA A 311 38.88 7.47 -1.32
N VAL A 312 39.28 6.30 -1.80
CA VAL A 312 38.58 5.57 -2.87
C VAL A 312 37.19 5.13 -2.40
N ASP A 313 37.07 4.61 -1.18
CA ASP A 313 35.79 4.30 -0.55
C ASP A 313 34.84 5.50 -0.56
N ALA A 314 35.34 6.70 -0.28
CA ALA A 314 34.53 7.92 -0.27
C ALA A 314 34.07 8.35 -1.67
N VAL A 315 34.87 8.13 -2.72
CA VAL A 315 34.46 8.43 -4.10
C VAL A 315 33.34 7.49 -4.54
N LEU A 316 33.48 6.21 -4.22
CA LEU A 316 32.52 5.17 -4.60
C LEU A 316 31.23 5.26 -3.78
N ASP A 317 31.32 5.23 -2.45
CA ASP A 317 30.16 5.32 -1.54
C ASP A 317 30.54 5.96 -0.19
N ASN A 318 30.44 7.29 -0.11
CA ASN A 318 30.74 8.07 1.09
C ASN A 318 29.72 7.81 2.22
N SER A 319 28.47 7.51 1.87
CA SER A 319 27.35 7.35 2.80
C SER A 319 27.48 6.09 3.66
N ARG A 320 28.12 5.03 3.16
CA ARG A 320 28.33 3.77 3.91
C ARG A 320 29.57 3.74 4.79
N ARG A 321 30.40 4.79 4.76
CA ARG A 321 31.54 4.93 5.67
C ARG A 321 31.05 5.24 7.09
N LYS A 322 31.75 4.73 8.11
CA LYS A 322 31.46 5.05 9.53
C LYS A 322 31.56 6.56 9.78
N LYS A 323 32.58 7.21 9.20
CA LYS A 323 32.78 8.66 9.22
C LYS A 323 32.81 9.18 7.78
N PRO A 324 31.72 9.81 7.29
CA PRO A 324 31.67 10.34 5.93
C PRO A 324 32.56 11.57 5.81
N VAL A 325 33.12 11.76 4.62
CA VAL A 325 33.88 12.95 4.27
C VAL A 325 32.93 14.14 4.17
N LEU A 326 33.22 15.18 4.96
CA LEU A 326 32.46 16.43 4.97
C LEU A 326 33.13 17.49 4.08
N GLY A 327 32.30 18.29 3.43
CA GLY A 327 32.68 19.48 2.68
C GLY A 327 32.49 20.76 3.50
N ARG A 328 32.55 21.90 2.82
CA ARG A 328 32.26 23.21 3.43
C ARG A 328 30.83 23.25 3.97
N GLY A 329 30.65 23.70 5.21
CA GLY A 329 29.35 23.75 5.90
C GLY A 329 28.91 22.44 6.56
N ASN A 330 29.84 21.53 6.90
CA ASN A 330 29.58 20.24 7.55
C ASN A 330 28.61 19.31 6.81
N ARG A 331 28.34 19.57 5.53
CA ARG A 331 27.55 18.68 4.67
C ARG A 331 28.40 17.52 4.17
N LYS A 332 27.82 16.33 4.10
CA LYS A 332 28.46 15.16 3.48
C LYS A 332 28.63 15.43 1.98
N LEU A 333 29.83 15.17 1.44
CA LEU A 333 30.06 15.22 0.00
C LEU A 333 29.32 14.07 -0.68
N LYS A 334 28.69 14.33 -1.83
CA LYS A 334 28.04 13.28 -2.62
C LYS A 334 29.05 12.40 -3.34
N SER A 335 28.86 11.10 -3.23
CA SER A 335 29.63 10.07 -3.95
C SER A 335 28.96 9.64 -5.25
N LEU A 336 29.66 8.84 -6.06
CA LEU A 336 29.10 8.26 -7.30
C LEU A 336 27.85 7.42 -7.02
N SER A 337 27.84 6.64 -5.94
CA SER A 337 26.66 5.87 -5.52
C SER A 337 25.48 6.75 -5.14
N ASP A 338 25.71 7.89 -4.49
CA ASP A 338 24.65 8.82 -4.08
C ASP A 338 24.02 9.55 -5.28
N ASP A 339 24.77 9.75 -6.35
CA ASP A 339 24.24 10.35 -7.58
C ASP A 339 23.37 9.36 -8.38
N ILE A 340 23.54 8.06 -8.20
CA ILE A 340 22.70 7.03 -8.81
C ILE A 340 21.47 6.73 -7.92
N ARG A 341 21.68 6.59 -6.61
CA ARG A 341 20.69 6.11 -5.64
C ARG A 341 19.83 7.24 -5.05
N GLY A 342 18.63 6.87 -4.59
CA GLY A 342 17.77 7.74 -3.78
C GLY A 342 16.85 8.63 -4.60
N LYS A 343 16.05 9.47 -3.93
CA LYS A 343 15.00 10.28 -4.59
C LYS A 343 15.58 11.35 -5.53
N LYS A 344 16.75 11.90 -5.19
CA LYS A 344 17.48 12.87 -6.02
C LYS A 344 18.46 12.23 -7.00
N GLY A 345 18.58 10.90 -6.97
CA GLY A 345 19.48 10.14 -7.84
C GLY A 345 18.99 10.11 -9.29
N LEU A 346 19.90 9.79 -10.20
CA LEU A 346 19.72 9.85 -11.64
C LEU A 346 18.56 8.99 -12.13
N LEU A 347 18.44 7.75 -11.64
CA LEU A 347 17.39 6.81 -12.06
C LEU A 347 15.98 7.38 -11.81
N ARG A 348 15.74 7.91 -10.60
CA ARG A 348 14.40 8.39 -10.21
C ARG A 348 14.10 9.80 -10.71
N ARG A 349 15.07 10.71 -10.67
CA ARG A 349 14.83 12.13 -10.95
C ARG A 349 14.99 12.52 -12.41
N ASN A 350 15.86 11.82 -13.14
CA ASN A 350 16.27 12.22 -14.49
C ASN A 350 15.91 11.19 -15.57
N LEU A 351 15.77 9.89 -15.23
CA LEU A 351 15.33 8.88 -16.20
C LEU A 351 13.81 8.70 -16.14
N LEU A 352 13.27 8.35 -14.97
CA LEU A 352 11.83 8.18 -14.78
C LEU A 352 11.11 9.52 -14.68
N GLY A 353 11.62 10.44 -13.86
CA GLY A 353 11.21 11.84 -13.90
C GLY A 353 12.00 12.60 -14.95
N LYS A 354 11.34 13.38 -15.80
CA LYS A 354 12.01 14.32 -16.72
C LYS A 354 11.23 15.62 -16.78
N ARG A 355 11.96 16.72 -16.96
CA ARG A 355 11.34 17.97 -17.42
C ARG A 355 11.11 17.83 -18.91
N VAL A 356 9.93 18.23 -19.36
CA VAL A 356 9.48 18.06 -20.74
C VAL A 356 9.15 19.45 -21.29
N ASP A 357 9.62 19.74 -22.50
CA ASP A 357 9.25 20.94 -23.23
C ASP A 357 7.79 20.85 -23.72
N TYR A 358 7.27 21.91 -24.34
CA TYR A 358 5.87 21.96 -24.81
C TYR A 358 4.85 21.62 -23.71
N SER A 359 5.12 22.14 -22.51
CA SER A 359 4.25 22.00 -21.35
C SER A 359 4.01 23.35 -20.68
N ALA A 360 2.84 23.50 -20.08
CA ALA A 360 2.45 24.69 -19.33
C ALA A 360 1.71 24.29 -18.05
N ARG A 361 1.61 25.20 -17.08
CA ARG A 361 0.81 24.99 -15.87
C ARG A 361 0.06 26.27 -15.53
N SER A 362 -1.21 26.13 -15.18
CA SER A 362 -2.00 27.24 -14.65
C SER A 362 -3.06 26.76 -13.67
N VAL A 363 -3.69 27.71 -12.98
CA VAL A 363 -4.84 27.47 -12.08
C VAL A 363 -6.03 27.03 -12.92
N ILE A 364 -6.80 26.06 -12.39
CA ILE A 364 -8.03 25.61 -13.02
C ILE A 364 -9.24 26.42 -12.53
N VAL A 365 -10.18 26.64 -13.43
CA VAL A 365 -11.50 27.23 -13.15
C VAL A 365 -12.58 26.40 -13.83
N VAL A 366 -13.81 26.54 -13.36
CA VAL A 366 -14.94 25.80 -13.92
C VAL A 366 -15.29 26.32 -15.31
N GLY A 367 -15.50 25.40 -16.26
CA GLY A 367 -15.99 25.70 -17.62
C GLY A 367 -17.28 24.92 -17.92
N PRO A 368 -18.43 25.31 -17.36
CA PRO A 368 -19.69 24.58 -17.51
C PRO A 368 -20.18 24.53 -18.98
N GLU A 369 -19.81 25.51 -19.81
CA GLU A 369 -20.16 25.59 -21.22
C GLU A 369 -19.44 24.58 -22.13
N LEU A 370 -18.32 24.03 -21.65
CA LEU A 370 -17.52 23.08 -22.42
C LEU A 370 -18.24 21.74 -22.55
N LYS A 371 -17.93 21.00 -23.61
CA LYS A 371 -18.31 19.59 -23.74
C LYS A 371 -17.32 18.69 -23.01
N MET A 372 -17.72 17.45 -22.72
CA MET A 372 -16.90 16.54 -21.92
C MET A 372 -15.49 16.30 -22.50
N HIS A 373 -15.33 16.29 -23.82
CA HIS A 373 -14.05 16.11 -24.53
C HIS A 373 -13.23 17.40 -24.69
N GLN A 374 -13.72 18.55 -24.20
CA GLN A 374 -13.10 19.86 -24.43
C GLN A 374 -12.43 20.43 -23.17
N VAL A 375 -11.40 21.24 -23.39
CA VAL A 375 -10.73 22.03 -22.34
C VAL A 375 -10.52 23.47 -22.80
N GLY A 376 -10.77 24.44 -21.93
CA GLY A 376 -10.44 25.82 -22.22
C GLY A 376 -8.96 26.12 -22.00
N VAL A 377 -8.22 26.41 -23.07
CA VAL A 377 -6.80 26.79 -23.03
C VAL A 377 -6.66 28.30 -23.20
N PRO A 378 -6.01 29.00 -22.24
CA PRO A 378 -5.71 30.43 -22.36
C PRO A 378 -4.93 30.78 -23.61
N LYS A 379 -5.31 31.85 -24.30
CA LYS A 379 -4.61 32.41 -25.46
C LYS A 379 -3.09 32.55 -25.27
N GLU A 380 -2.66 33.06 -24.12
CA GLU A 380 -1.22 33.24 -23.84
C GLU A 380 -0.45 31.92 -23.78
N ILE A 381 -1.08 30.89 -23.20
CA ILE A 381 -0.49 29.55 -23.10
C ILE A 381 -0.48 28.90 -24.48
N ALA A 382 -1.57 29.01 -25.23
CA ALA A 382 -1.70 28.41 -26.54
C ALA A 382 -0.66 28.95 -27.54
N VAL A 383 -0.40 30.26 -27.58
CA VAL A 383 0.63 30.83 -28.46
C VAL A 383 2.03 30.27 -28.16
N GLU A 384 2.36 30.03 -26.89
CA GLU A 384 3.67 29.47 -26.52
C GLU A 384 3.77 27.97 -26.82
N LEU A 385 2.72 27.19 -26.55
CA LEU A 385 2.70 25.76 -26.81
C LEU A 385 2.77 25.43 -28.32
N TRP A 386 1.99 26.15 -29.14
CA TRP A 386 1.95 25.91 -30.59
C TRP A 386 2.92 26.77 -31.40
N ARG A 387 3.83 27.51 -30.74
CA ARG A 387 4.82 28.39 -31.37
C ARG A 387 5.46 27.81 -32.65
N PRO A 388 6.05 26.59 -32.68
CA PRO A 388 6.70 26.11 -33.90
C PRO A 388 5.72 25.85 -35.05
N PHE A 389 4.48 25.45 -34.75
CA PHE A 389 3.45 25.20 -35.76
C PHE A 389 2.93 26.51 -36.36
N ILE A 390 2.76 27.54 -35.52
CA ILE A 390 2.42 28.89 -35.96
C ILE A 390 3.55 29.45 -36.83
N GLU A 391 4.81 29.30 -36.40
CA GLU A 391 5.97 29.77 -37.15
C GLU A 391 6.02 29.14 -38.56
N LYS A 392 5.80 27.81 -38.64
CA LYS A 392 5.75 27.09 -39.92
C LYS A 392 4.58 27.55 -40.81
N LYS A 393 3.38 27.73 -40.25
CA LYS A 393 2.20 28.16 -41.01
C LYS A 393 2.33 29.59 -41.55
N LEU A 394 2.92 30.50 -40.78
CA LEU A 394 3.21 31.86 -41.23
C LEU A 394 4.18 31.88 -42.43
N GLU A 395 5.16 30.98 -42.44
CA GLU A 395 6.08 30.79 -43.56
C GLU A 395 5.36 30.17 -44.78
N GLU A 396 4.53 29.13 -44.58
CA GLU A 396 3.73 28.49 -45.65
C GLU A 396 2.77 29.47 -46.35
N LEU A 397 2.16 30.39 -45.60
CA LEU A 397 1.24 31.41 -46.12
C LEU A 397 1.96 32.63 -46.72
N GLY A 398 3.29 32.70 -46.66
CA GLY A 398 4.07 33.83 -47.17
C GLY A 398 3.88 35.15 -46.40
N LEU A 399 3.32 35.10 -45.19
CA LEU A 399 3.11 36.28 -44.33
C LEU A 399 4.43 36.77 -43.70
N ALA A 400 5.46 35.92 -43.65
CA ALA A 400 6.81 36.28 -43.25
C ALA A 400 7.86 35.49 -44.05
N GLU A 401 8.82 36.20 -44.66
CA GLU A 401 9.89 35.58 -45.46
C GLU A 401 11.05 35.00 -44.63
N ASN A 402 11.18 35.38 -43.35
CA ASN A 402 12.32 35.05 -42.50
C ASN A 402 11.88 34.78 -41.05
N ILE A 403 12.53 33.82 -40.36
CA ILE A 403 12.30 33.47 -38.94
C ILE A 403 12.26 34.70 -38.01
N ARG A 404 13.07 35.73 -38.28
CA ARG A 404 13.06 36.98 -37.50
C ARG A 404 11.77 37.79 -37.70
N GLY A 405 11.24 37.82 -38.93
CA GLY A 405 9.96 38.43 -39.25
C GLY A 405 8.81 37.69 -38.57
N THR A 406 8.82 36.36 -38.66
CA THR A 406 7.86 35.47 -37.99
C THR A 406 7.84 35.70 -36.48
N ARG A 407 9.01 35.73 -35.83
CA ARG A 407 9.12 36.04 -34.38
C ARG A 407 8.64 37.43 -34.03
N LYS A 408 8.76 38.42 -34.93
CA LYS A 408 8.26 39.78 -34.71
C LYS A 408 6.74 39.83 -34.74
N LEU A 409 6.10 39.14 -35.69
CA LEU A 409 4.63 38.99 -35.76
C LEU A 409 4.09 38.26 -34.52
N LEU A 410 4.74 37.16 -34.16
CA LEU A 410 4.36 36.33 -33.01
C LEU A 410 4.48 37.09 -31.67
N ARG A 411 5.51 37.94 -31.51
CA ARG A 411 5.63 38.84 -30.35
C ARG A 411 4.58 39.95 -30.33
N ARG A 412 4.17 40.47 -31.50
CA ARG A 412 3.15 41.50 -31.62
C ARG A 412 1.73 40.97 -31.45
N ARG A 413 1.53 39.64 -31.52
CA ARG A 413 0.23 38.96 -31.39
C ARG A 413 -0.82 39.55 -32.35
N THR A 414 -0.45 39.68 -33.62
CA THR A 414 -1.31 40.24 -34.67
C THR A 414 -2.52 39.36 -34.96
N LYS A 415 -3.51 39.86 -35.70
CA LYS A 415 -4.77 39.14 -35.96
C LYS A 415 -4.53 37.81 -36.67
N GLU A 416 -3.60 37.79 -37.61
CA GLU A 416 -3.23 36.62 -38.42
C GLU A 416 -2.69 35.48 -37.54
N VAL A 417 -1.97 35.81 -36.44
CA VAL A 417 -1.47 34.80 -35.49
C VAL A 417 -2.62 34.10 -34.77
N TRP A 418 -3.70 34.81 -34.46
CA TRP A 418 -4.87 34.24 -33.79
C TRP A 418 -5.67 33.34 -34.72
N GLU A 419 -5.86 33.75 -35.97
CA GLU A 419 -6.54 32.95 -37.00
C GLU A 419 -5.77 31.65 -37.27
N ILE A 420 -4.44 31.72 -37.40
CA ILE A 420 -3.58 30.53 -37.56
C ILE A 420 -3.60 29.66 -36.31
N LEU A 421 -3.59 30.24 -35.11
CA LEU A 421 -3.65 29.48 -33.86
C LEU A 421 -4.94 28.66 -33.79
N GLU A 422 -6.08 29.25 -34.14
CA GLU A 422 -7.37 28.57 -34.15
C GLU A 422 -7.38 27.41 -35.16
N GLU A 423 -6.83 27.62 -36.36
CA GLU A 423 -6.67 26.57 -37.38
C GLU A 423 -5.78 25.41 -36.88
N VAL A 424 -4.61 25.73 -36.32
CA VAL A 424 -3.59 24.75 -35.90
C VAL A 424 -4.00 23.99 -34.63
N SER A 425 -4.74 24.63 -33.72
CA SER A 425 -5.22 24.00 -32.48
C SER A 425 -6.40 23.04 -32.74
N ARG A 426 -7.11 23.21 -33.85
CA ARG A 426 -8.24 22.35 -34.21
C ARG A 426 -7.75 20.93 -34.50
N ASN A 427 -8.45 19.94 -33.97
CA ASN A 427 -8.10 18.52 -34.08
C ASN A 427 -6.69 18.17 -33.52
N HIS A 428 -6.13 19.02 -32.66
CA HIS A 428 -4.87 18.77 -32.00
C HIS A 428 -5.10 18.56 -30.49
N PRO A 429 -5.11 17.32 -29.99
CA PRO A 429 -5.44 17.05 -28.61
C PRO A 429 -4.36 17.60 -27.68
N VAL A 430 -4.73 17.91 -26.45
CA VAL A 430 -3.82 18.27 -25.36
C VAL A 430 -4.03 17.35 -24.18
N TRP A 431 -2.96 17.02 -23.46
CA TRP A 431 -3.06 16.25 -22.22
C TRP A 431 -3.16 17.18 -21.04
N LEU A 432 -4.10 16.91 -20.14
CA LEU A 432 -4.18 17.52 -18.84
C LEU A 432 -3.76 16.53 -17.76
N ASN A 433 -2.93 17.00 -16.83
CA ASN A 433 -2.47 16.22 -15.67
C ASN A 433 -2.64 17.01 -14.38
N ARG A 434 -3.22 16.36 -13.36
CA ARG A 434 -3.19 16.85 -11.98
C ARG A 434 -2.17 16.07 -11.15
N ALA A 435 -1.25 16.79 -10.52
CA ALA A 435 -0.28 16.19 -9.62
C ALA A 435 -0.81 16.19 -8.18
N PRO A 436 -0.62 15.12 -7.39
CA PRO A 436 0.01 13.85 -7.74
C PRO A 436 -0.91 12.91 -8.54
N THR A 437 -0.37 12.27 -9.58
CA THR A 437 -1.08 11.28 -10.41
C THR A 437 -1.17 9.94 -9.67
N LEU A 438 -2.32 9.62 -9.07
CA LEU A 438 -2.52 8.38 -8.29
C LEU A 438 -3.06 7.21 -9.12
N HIS A 439 -3.82 7.51 -10.17
CA HIS A 439 -4.46 6.54 -11.05
C HIS A 439 -4.51 7.05 -12.49
N ARG A 440 -4.75 6.15 -13.45
CA ARG A 440 -4.77 6.45 -14.90
C ARG A 440 -5.65 7.67 -15.27
N PRO A 441 -6.93 7.79 -14.85
CA PRO A 441 -7.76 8.96 -15.15
C PRO A 441 -7.25 10.32 -14.66
N SER A 442 -6.19 10.38 -13.84
CA SER A 442 -5.54 11.65 -13.49
C SER A 442 -4.73 12.26 -14.65
N ILE A 443 -4.63 11.58 -15.80
CA ILE A 443 -4.14 12.10 -17.07
C ILE A 443 -5.17 11.76 -18.15
N GLN A 444 -5.68 12.77 -18.85
CA GLN A 444 -6.64 12.61 -19.94
C GLN A 444 -6.32 13.58 -21.07
N ALA A 445 -6.76 13.23 -22.28
CA ALA A 445 -6.69 14.09 -23.45
C ALA A 445 -8.00 14.84 -23.66
N PHE A 446 -7.88 16.05 -24.18
CA PHE A 446 -8.99 16.94 -24.52
C PHE A 446 -8.71 17.69 -25.81
N GLU A 447 -9.76 18.16 -26.46
CA GLU A 447 -9.67 19.13 -27.54
C GLU A 447 -9.56 20.55 -26.97
N PRO A 448 -8.58 21.35 -27.41
CA PRO A 448 -8.40 22.69 -26.89
C PRO A 448 -9.45 23.65 -27.48
N VAL A 449 -10.13 24.37 -26.61
CA VAL A 449 -10.96 25.53 -26.94
C VAL A 449 -10.20 26.77 -26.47
N ILE A 450 -9.89 27.68 -27.38
CA ILE A 450 -9.11 28.87 -27.05
C ILE A 450 -10.00 29.85 -26.27
N VAL A 451 -9.59 30.18 -25.04
CA VAL A 451 -10.35 31.07 -24.14
C VAL A 451 -9.53 32.29 -23.71
N GLU A 452 -10.26 33.34 -23.32
CA GLU A 452 -9.67 34.53 -22.72
C GLU A 452 -9.26 34.30 -21.26
N GLY A 453 -8.30 35.12 -20.79
CA GLY A 453 -7.76 35.05 -19.44
C GLY A 453 -6.47 34.23 -19.34
N LYS A 454 -6.15 33.77 -18.12
CA LYS A 454 -4.92 33.02 -17.80
C LYS A 454 -5.15 31.66 -17.15
N ALA A 455 -6.39 31.33 -16.83
CA ALA A 455 -6.78 30.11 -16.13
C ALA A 455 -7.32 29.05 -17.10
N ILE A 456 -7.01 27.78 -16.84
CA ILE A 456 -7.49 26.66 -17.63
C ILE A 456 -8.94 26.39 -17.25
N ARG A 457 -9.86 26.34 -18.22
CA ARG A 457 -11.26 25.97 -17.94
C ARG A 457 -11.43 24.47 -18.06
N LEU A 458 -11.91 23.84 -16.99
CA LEU A 458 -12.11 22.40 -16.91
C LEU A 458 -13.59 22.06 -16.87
N HIS A 459 -13.96 20.98 -17.57
CA HIS A 459 -15.32 20.47 -17.55
C HIS A 459 -15.68 19.91 -16.15
N PRO A 460 -16.85 20.24 -15.57
CA PRO A 460 -17.20 19.82 -14.20
C PRO A 460 -17.24 18.30 -13.97
N LEU A 461 -17.67 17.51 -14.98
CA LEU A 461 -17.82 16.06 -14.83
C LEU A 461 -16.49 15.30 -14.77
N VAL A 462 -15.39 15.89 -15.25
CA VAL A 462 -14.05 15.25 -15.17
C VAL A 462 -13.33 15.56 -13.85
N CYS A 463 -13.81 16.54 -13.06
CA CYS A 463 -13.20 16.91 -11.79
C CYS A 463 -13.10 15.71 -10.83
N ALA A 464 -14.12 14.83 -10.81
CA ALA A 464 -14.11 13.62 -10.00
C ALA A 464 -12.98 12.65 -10.40
N ALA A 465 -12.69 12.52 -11.70
CA ALA A 465 -11.61 11.68 -12.21
C ALA A 465 -10.22 12.25 -11.88
N TYR A 466 -10.08 13.57 -11.82
CA TYR A 466 -8.84 14.22 -11.39
C TYR A 466 -8.72 14.37 -9.86
N ASN A 467 -9.82 14.11 -9.13
CA ASN A 467 -10.00 14.50 -7.74
C ASN A 467 -9.66 15.99 -7.51
N ALA A 468 -10.08 16.84 -8.45
CA ALA A 468 -9.72 18.26 -8.53
C ALA A 468 -10.80 19.16 -7.93
N ASP A 469 -10.36 20.18 -7.20
CA ASP A 469 -11.21 21.22 -6.62
C ASP A 469 -10.84 22.60 -7.19
N PHE A 470 -11.72 23.59 -7.06
CA PHE A 470 -11.52 24.94 -7.61
C PHE A 470 -11.06 25.96 -6.54
N ASP A 471 -10.20 25.55 -5.62
CA ASP A 471 -9.68 26.38 -4.51
C ASP A 471 -8.29 27.00 -4.77
N GLY A 472 -7.77 26.84 -5.99
CA GLY A 472 -6.43 27.29 -6.39
C GLY A 472 -5.54 26.18 -6.94
N ASP A 473 -6.09 24.96 -7.07
CA ASP A 473 -5.44 23.84 -7.75
C ASP A 473 -4.92 24.22 -9.14
N GLN A 474 -3.80 23.60 -9.49
CA GLN A 474 -3.13 23.82 -10.77
C GLN A 474 -3.01 22.52 -11.54
N MET A 475 -3.27 22.58 -12.84
CA MET A 475 -3.06 21.47 -13.76
C MET A 475 -1.98 21.80 -14.79
N ALA A 476 -1.25 20.77 -15.21
CA ALA A 476 -0.27 20.86 -16.27
C ALA A 476 -0.87 20.42 -17.60
N ILE A 477 -0.60 21.20 -18.66
CA ILE A 477 -0.94 20.89 -20.05
C ILE A 477 0.31 20.38 -20.75
N PHE A 478 0.18 19.33 -21.55
CA PHE A 478 1.22 18.82 -22.45
C PHE A 478 0.69 18.72 -23.89
N LEU A 479 1.54 19.03 -24.87
CA LEU A 479 1.20 18.98 -26.28
C LEU A 479 1.82 17.74 -26.97
N PRO A 480 1.01 16.76 -27.43
CA PRO A 480 1.51 15.62 -28.20
C PRO A 480 1.94 16.04 -29.61
N LEU A 481 3.23 15.87 -29.95
CA LEU A 481 3.79 16.40 -31.20
C LEU A 481 3.74 15.42 -32.38
N SER A 482 3.92 14.12 -32.14
CA SER A 482 3.95 13.15 -33.24
C SER A 482 2.52 12.74 -33.65
N PRO A 483 2.28 12.42 -34.93
CA PRO A 483 0.97 11.94 -35.38
C PRO A 483 0.50 10.70 -34.63
N GLU A 484 1.40 9.78 -34.29
CA GLU A 484 1.09 8.56 -33.54
C GLU A 484 0.61 8.91 -32.12
N ALA A 485 1.27 9.87 -31.45
CA ALA A 485 0.88 10.31 -30.12
C ALA A 485 -0.48 11.04 -30.15
N GLN A 486 -0.76 11.82 -31.20
CA GLN A 486 -2.06 12.47 -31.38
C GLN A 486 -3.17 11.45 -31.61
N LEU A 487 -2.95 10.45 -32.46
CA LEU A 487 -3.90 9.36 -32.70
C LEU A 487 -4.13 8.53 -31.43
N GLU A 488 -3.07 8.15 -30.72
CA GLU A 488 -3.16 7.44 -29.43
C GLU A 488 -3.96 8.25 -28.41
N SER A 489 -3.79 9.58 -28.39
CA SER A 489 -4.53 10.47 -27.51
C SER A 489 -6.04 10.40 -27.78
N TYR A 490 -6.43 10.43 -29.06
CA TYR A 490 -7.83 10.34 -29.44
C TYR A 490 -8.43 8.97 -29.15
N MET A 491 -7.68 7.89 -29.40
CA MET A 491 -8.20 6.52 -29.26
C MET A 491 -8.25 6.04 -27.80
N LEU A 492 -7.30 6.45 -26.95
CA LEU A 492 -7.13 5.86 -25.61
C LEU A 492 -7.30 6.87 -24.46
N LEU A 493 -6.83 8.11 -24.62
CA LEU A 493 -6.71 9.08 -23.53
C LEU A 493 -7.87 10.08 -23.46
N LEU A 494 -8.66 10.23 -24.52
CA LEU A 494 -9.76 11.18 -24.57
C LEU A 494 -10.69 10.96 -23.36
N SER A 495 -11.16 12.05 -22.75
CA SER A 495 -12.00 11.97 -21.53
C SER A 495 -13.26 11.13 -21.72
N VAL A 496 -13.81 11.08 -22.94
CA VAL A 496 -14.99 10.29 -23.32
C VAL A 496 -14.77 8.78 -23.16
N HIS A 497 -13.55 8.29 -23.37
CA HIS A 497 -13.20 6.87 -23.18
C HIS A 497 -12.99 6.51 -21.71
N ASN A 498 -12.89 7.50 -20.82
CA ASN A 498 -12.50 7.33 -19.42
C ASN A 498 -13.66 7.66 -18.46
N ILE A 499 -14.87 7.16 -18.77
CA ILE A 499 -16.08 7.38 -17.97
C ILE A 499 -16.11 6.46 -16.74
N LEU A 500 -15.68 5.20 -16.86
CA LEU A 500 -15.75 4.20 -15.79
C LEU A 500 -14.44 4.12 -14.98
N SER A 501 -14.56 3.67 -13.73
CA SER A 501 -13.42 3.42 -12.85
C SER A 501 -12.72 2.11 -13.21
N PRO A 502 -11.38 2.12 -13.40
CA PRO A 502 -10.62 0.88 -13.60
C PRO A 502 -10.69 -0.10 -12.43
N ALA A 503 -10.98 0.37 -11.22
CA ALA A 503 -10.97 -0.45 -10.00
C ALA A 503 -12.25 -1.29 -9.83
N HIS A 504 -13.41 -0.73 -10.18
CA HIS A 504 -14.72 -1.31 -9.85
C HIS A 504 -15.75 -1.23 -10.98
N GLY A 505 -15.43 -0.58 -12.10
CA GLY A 505 -16.33 -0.46 -13.26
C GLY A 505 -17.52 0.49 -13.09
N LYS A 506 -17.65 1.15 -11.93
CA LYS A 506 -18.67 2.19 -11.72
C LYS A 506 -18.28 3.50 -12.42
N PRO A 507 -19.24 4.31 -12.90
CA PRO A 507 -18.95 5.61 -13.48
C PRO A 507 -18.20 6.54 -12.52
N LEU A 508 -17.05 7.06 -12.98
CA LEU A 508 -16.33 8.17 -12.34
C LEU A 508 -16.94 9.51 -12.74
N ALA A 509 -17.28 9.65 -14.02
CA ALA A 509 -17.99 10.80 -14.57
C ALA A 509 -19.50 10.60 -14.36
N SER A 510 -20.02 11.13 -13.26
CA SER A 510 -21.45 11.20 -12.97
C SER A 510 -21.80 12.59 -12.45
N ALA A 511 -23.07 12.98 -12.52
CA ALA A 511 -23.53 14.22 -11.88
C ALA A 511 -23.11 14.24 -10.40
N SER A 512 -22.57 15.38 -9.95
CA SER A 512 -22.07 15.56 -8.59
C SER A 512 -22.57 16.88 -8.00
N GLN A 513 -22.67 16.93 -6.67
CA GLN A 513 -22.99 18.14 -5.90
C GLN A 513 -24.25 18.82 -6.46
N ASP A 514 -24.14 20.07 -6.92
CA ASP A 514 -25.24 20.92 -7.35
C ASP A 514 -26.08 20.30 -8.47
N MET A 515 -25.46 19.58 -9.41
CA MET A 515 -26.19 18.88 -10.48
C MET A 515 -27.17 17.85 -9.90
N VAL A 516 -26.75 17.13 -8.85
CA VAL A 516 -27.59 16.14 -8.17
C VAL A 516 -28.72 16.82 -7.42
N ILE A 517 -28.45 17.96 -6.76
CA ILE A 517 -29.50 18.75 -6.08
C ILE A 517 -30.55 19.20 -7.10
N GLY A 518 -30.13 19.73 -8.25
CA GLY A 518 -31.04 20.16 -9.31
C GLY A 518 -31.90 19.02 -9.88
N ILE A 519 -31.32 17.85 -10.10
CA ILE A 519 -32.04 16.66 -10.60
C ILE A 519 -32.98 16.08 -9.53
N ASN A 520 -32.52 16.02 -8.28
CA ASN A 520 -33.35 15.58 -7.16
C ASN A 520 -34.55 16.51 -6.97
N TYR A 521 -34.31 17.83 -6.93
CA TYR A 521 -35.37 18.84 -6.89
C TYR A 521 -36.35 18.64 -8.04
N LEU A 522 -35.86 18.53 -9.28
CA LEU A 522 -36.68 18.33 -10.48
C LEU A 522 -37.60 17.09 -10.37
N THR A 523 -37.12 15.99 -9.77
CA THR A 523 -37.86 14.72 -9.71
C THR A 523 -38.71 14.54 -8.44
N LYS A 524 -38.61 15.46 -7.49
CA LYS A 524 -39.34 15.46 -6.22
C LYS A 524 -40.82 15.85 -6.41
N VAL A 525 -41.67 15.30 -5.56
CA VAL A 525 -43.12 15.54 -5.53
C VAL A 525 -43.46 16.45 -4.35
N LYS A 526 -44.41 17.36 -4.55
CA LYS A 526 -44.93 18.24 -3.50
C LYS A 526 -46.43 17.97 -3.32
N LEU A 527 -46.84 17.71 -2.08
CA LEU A 527 -48.24 17.56 -1.70
C LEU A 527 -48.93 18.94 -1.72
N ASN A 528 -50.18 19.00 -2.19
CA ASN A 528 -51.00 20.21 -2.34
C ASN A 528 -50.40 21.25 -3.31
N ALA A 529 -49.82 20.80 -4.41
CA ALA A 529 -49.24 21.67 -5.42
C ALA A 529 -50.30 22.19 -6.40
N LYS A 530 -50.11 23.40 -6.96
CA LYS A 530 -51.04 23.97 -7.94
C LYS A 530 -51.16 23.06 -9.18
N GLY A 531 -52.36 22.57 -9.46
CA GLY A 531 -52.64 21.71 -10.61
C GLY A 531 -52.54 20.20 -10.34
N GLU A 532 -52.45 19.80 -9.08
CA GLU A 532 -52.50 18.39 -8.66
C GLU A 532 -53.79 17.68 -9.14
N GLY A 533 -53.65 16.44 -9.60
CA GLY A 533 -54.74 15.60 -10.08
C GLY A 533 -55.22 15.90 -11.52
N LYS A 534 -54.65 16.90 -12.20
CA LYS A 534 -55.01 17.20 -13.60
C LYS A 534 -54.58 16.10 -14.56
N ILE A 535 -55.42 15.85 -15.57
CA ILE A 535 -55.20 14.86 -16.63
C ILE A 535 -54.92 15.63 -17.92
N PHE A 536 -53.85 15.26 -18.62
CA PHE A 536 -53.48 15.85 -19.91
C PHE A 536 -53.59 14.82 -21.03
N TYR A 537 -53.90 15.29 -22.24
CA TYR A 537 -53.99 14.45 -23.43
C TYR A 537 -52.61 14.11 -24.00
N SER A 538 -51.60 14.95 -23.78
CA SER A 538 -50.23 14.68 -24.23
C SER A 538 -49.18 15.29 -23.31
N ILE A 539 -47.96 14.78 -23.43
CA ILE A 539 -46.79 15.32 -22.71
C ILE A 539 -46.51 16.78 -23.07
N ASN A 540 -46.64 17.14 -24.36
CA ASN A 540 -46.43 18.51 -24.82
C ASN A 540 -47.46 19.49 -24.24
N GLU A 541 -48.69 19.02 -24.01
CA GLU A 541 -49.72 19.81 -23.34
C GLU A 541 -49.38 20.07 -21.87
N ALA A 542 -48.88 19.05 -21.16
CA ALA A 542 -48.40 19.22 -19.79
C ALA A 542 -47.22 20.21 -19.69
N ILE A 543 -46.25 20.14 -20.61
CA ILE A 543 -45.12 21.09 -20.66
C ILE A 543 -45.62 22.50 -20.93
N LYS A 544 -46.53 22.70 -21.91
CA LYS A 544 -47.14 24.01 -22.18
C LYS A 544 -47.95 24.54 -21.00
N ALA A 545 -48.65 23.67 -20.27
CA ALA A 545 -49.39 24.06 -19.08
C ALA A 545 -48.46 24.56 -17.96
N TYR A 546 -47.28 23.94 -17.82
CA TYR A 546 -46.24 24.41 -16.92
C TYR A 546 -45.66 25.76 -17.37
N GLU A 547 -45.34 25.92 -18.65
CA GLU A 547 -44.83 27.18 -19.22
C GLU A 547 -45.82 28.35 -19.03
N ASN A 548 -47.13 28.07 -19.09
CA ASN A 548 -48.19 29.04 -18.84
C ASN A 548 -48.55 29.21 -17.34
N ASN A 549 -47.77 28.64 -16.41
CA ASN A 549 -48.00 28.69 -14.95
C ASN A 549 -49.38 28.15 -14.49
N ILE A 550 -49.98 27.25 -15.26
CA ILE A 550 -51.25 26.58 -14.94
C ILE A 550 -51.01 25.46 -13.91
N ILE A 551 -49.85 24.81 -13.96
CA ILE A 551 -49.42 23.74 -13.06
C ILE A 551 -48.01 24.01 -12.51
N GLU A 552 -47.74 23.55 -11.29
CA GLU A 552 -46.40 23.56 -10.68
C GLU A 552 -45.53 22.39 -11.15
N LEU A 553 -44.19 22.55 -11.09
CA LEU A 553 -43.22 21.53 -11.52
C LEU A 553 -43.36 20.20 -10.77
N HIS A 554 -43.69 20.27 -9.48
CA HIS A 554 -43.78 19.14 -8.55
C HIS A 554 -45.19 18.60 -8.36
N ALA A 555 -46.18 19.13 -9.09
CA ALA A 555 -47.56 18.69 -9.00
C ALA A 555 -47.72 17.28 -9.62
N LEU A 556 -48.49 16.42 -8.93
CA LEU A 556 -48.87 15.11 -9.46
C LEU A 556 -49.92 15.27 -10.54
N ILE A 557 -49.61 14.82 -11.75
CA ILE A 557 -50.45 14.91 -12.95
C ILE A 557 -50.57 13.55 -13.62
N LYS A 558 -51.64 13.32 -14.39
CA LYS A 558 -51.81 12.10 -15.21
C LYS A 558 -51.51 12.42 -16.67
N VAL A 559 -50.58 11.68 -17.26
CA VAL A 559 -50.21 11.82 -18.68
C VAL A 559 -50.15 10.45 -19.36
N PRO A 560 -50.50 10.36 -20.66
CA PRO A 560 -50.34 9.13 -21.43
C PRO A 560 -48.87 8.91 -21.81
N ILE A 561 -48.34 7.73 -21.51
CA ILE A 561 -46.99 7.28 -21.86
C ILE A 561 -47.09 5.97 -22.65
N SER A 562 -46.43 5.91 -23.81
CA SER A 562 -46.33 4.69 -24.62
C SER A 562 -45.36 3.68 -24.01
N LYS A 563 -45.71 2.39 -24.08
CA LYS A 563 -44.82 1.28 -23.65
C LYS A 563 -43.67 1.02 -24.62
N GLU A 564 -43.88 1.27 -25.91
CA GLU A 564 -42.87 1.00 -26.95
C GLU A 564 -41.83 2.10 -27.01
N GLU A 565 -42.25 3.36 -26.94
CA GLU A 565 -41.34 4.50 -26.89
C GLU A 565 -41.85 5.54 -25.90
N PRO A 566 -41.32 5.54 -24.66
CA PRO A 566 -41.69 6.52 -23.65
C PRO A 566 -41.43 7.93 -24.17
N LEU A 567 -42.43 8.80 -24.10
CA LEU A 567 -42.50 10.17 -24.67
C LEU A 567 -43.03 10.30 -26.11
N SER A 568 -43.32 9.20 -26.79
CA SER A 568 -44.09 9.24 -28.04
C SER A 568 -45.59 9.12 -27.78
N ASN A 569 -46.43 9.69 -28.65
CA ASN A 569 -47.88 9.52 -28.62
C ASN A 569 -48.35 8.26 -29.39
N ILE A 570 -47.47 7.26 -29.55
CA ILE A 570 -47.76 6.05 -30.34
C ILE A 570 -48.57 5.06 -29.46
N PRO A 571 -49.79 4.66 -29.86
CA PRO A 571 -50.56 3.65 -29.15
C PRO A 571 -49.86 2.27 -29.17
N PRO A 572 -49.95 1.45 -28.11
CA PRO A 572 -50.78 1.62 -26.92
C PRO A 572 -50.16 2.54 -25.87
N VAL A 573 -50.97 3.45 -25.31
CA VAL A 573 -50.59 4.41 -24.26
C VAL A 573 -51.25 4.06 -22.93
N GLU A 574 -50.49 4.15 -21.84
CA GLU A 574 -50.96 3.95 -20.46
C GLU A 574 -50.91 5.29 -19.71
N PHE A 575 -51.97 5.61 -18.95
CA PHE A 575 -51.98 6.82 -18.12
C PHE A 575 -51.21 6.57 -16.82
N ILE A 576 -50.10 7.28 -16.64
CA ILE A 576 -49.25 7.16 -15.45
C ILE A 576 -49.32 8.46 -14.66
N GLU A 577 -49.37 8.34 -13.33
CA GLU A 577 -49.22 9.46 -12.40
C GLU A 577 -47.75 9.86 -12.28
N THR A 578 -47.42 11.08 -12.69
CA THR A 578 -46.04 11.59 -12.68
C THR A 578 -46.00 13.10 -12.46
N THR A 579 -44.82 13.72 -12.54
CA THR A 579 -44.64 15.18 -12.46
C THR A 579 -44.06 15.73 -13.75
N VAL A 580 -44.28 17.02 -14.02
CA VAL A 580 -43.65 17.71 -15.17
C VAL A 580 -42.13 17.60 -15.09
N GLY A 581 -41.56 17.69 -13.89
CA GLY A 581 -40.12 17.56 -13.73
C GLY A 581 -39.56 16.19 -14.12
N ARG A 582 -40.27 15.09 -13.79
CA ARG A 582 -39.90 13.74 -14.25
C ARG A 582 -40.00 13.59 -15.77
N ILE A 583 -41.01 14.19 -16.40
CA ILE A 583 -41.12 14.24 -17.87
C ILE A 583 -39.89 14.93 -18.49
N LEU A 584 -39.50 16.09 -17.96
CA LEU A 584 -38.35 16.84 -18.45
C LEU A 584 -37.03 16.08 -18.27
N PHE A 585 -36.87 15.37 -17.16
CA PHE A 585 -35.72 14.48 -16.99
C PHE A 585 -35.73 13.32 -17.99
N ASN A 586 -36.87 12.70 -18.25
CA ASN A 586 -36.93 11.62 -19.24
C ASN A 586 -36.67 12.12 -20.67
N SER A 587 -36.86 13.41 -20.96
CA SER A 587 -36.59 13.98 -22.28
C SER A 587 -35.11 14.00 -22.66
N ILE A 588 -34.20 14.06 -21.68
CA ILE A 588 -32.75 14.00 -21.93
C ILE A 588 -32.24 12.57 -22.09
N LEU A 589 -33.03 11.55 -21.73
CA LEU A 589 -32.63 10.15 -21.87
C LEU A 589 -32.60 9.77 -23.36
N PRO A 590 -31.54 9.06 -23.80
CA PRO A 590 -31.48 8.54 -25.16
C PRO A 590 -32.72 7.69 -25.52
N PRO A 591 -33.24 7.78 -26.76
CA PRO A 591 -34.43 7.04 -27.17
C PRO A 591 -34.31 5.52 -26.94
N GLU A 592 -33.17 4.94 -27.28
CA GLU A 592 -32.91 3.50 -27.11
C GLU A 592 -32.91 3.06 -25.65
N TYR A 593 -32.40 3.90 -24.74
CA TYR A 593 -32.47 3.65 -23.31
C TYR A 593 -33.93 3.59 -22.84
N ARG A 594 -34.74 4.55 -23.28
CA ARG A 594 -36.18 4.61 -22.96
C ARG A 594 -36.92 3.38 -23.50
N LYS A 595 -36.59 2.92 -24.71
CA LYS A 595 -37.19 1.71 -25.31
C LYS A 595 -36.92 0.45 -24.50
N LYS A 596 -35.70 0.28 -23.96
CA LYS A 596 -35.33 -0.92 -23.19
C LYS A 596 -35.80 -0.86 -21.73
N TYR A 597 -35.65 0.28 -21.06
CA TYR A 597 -35.86 0.40 -19.60
C TYR A 597 -37.14 1.14 -19.20
N GLY A 598 -37.85 1.74 -20.16
CA GLY A 598 -39.11 2.43 -19.92
C GLY A 598 -38.93 3.84 -19.33
N PHE A 599 -40.05 4.38 -18.82
CA PHE A 599 -40.12 5.71 -18.20
C PHE A 599 -39.67 5.68 -16.73
N ILE A 600 -38.78 6.58 -16.33
CA ILE A 600 -38.27 6.66 -14.96
C ILE A 600 -39.21 7.53 -14.10
N ASN A 601 -39.97 6.89 -13.21
CA ASN A 601 -40.96 7.54 -12.34
C ASN A 601 -40.60 7.49 -10.84
N LYS A 602 -39.36 7.83 -10.48
CA LYS A 602 -38.90 7.88 -9.09
C LYS A 602 -38.14 9.18 -8.79
N GLU A 603 -38.04 9.53 -7.50
CA GLU A 603 -37.11 10.57 -7.05
C GLU A 603 -35.68 10.05 -7.21
N LEU A 604 -34.83 10.84 -7.89
CA LEU A 604 -33.47 10.42 -8.22
C LEU A 604 -32.48 10.87 -7.16
N LYS A 605 -31.69 9.90 -6.68
CA LYS A 605 -30.51 10.13 -5.83
C LYS A 605 -29.23 9.97 -6.66
N LYS A 606 -28.09 10.35 -6.09
CA LYS A 606 -26.76 10.17 -6.72
C LYS A 606 -26.50 8.72 -7.16
N GLY A 607 -26.88 7.75 -6.33
CA GLY A 607 -26.73 6.32 -6.65
C GLY A 607 -27.52 5.92 -7.89
N ASP A 608 -28.80 6.32 -7.94
CA ASP A 608 -29.67 6.05 -9.10
C ASP A 608 -29.14 6.69 -10.38
N ILE A 609 -28.62 7.91 -10.31
CA ILE A 609 -28.03 8.61 -11.45
C ILE A 609 -26.80 7.86 -11.96
N SER A 610 -25.92 7.41 -11.06
CA SER A 610 -24.75 6.59 -11.43
C SER A 610 -25.17 5.28 -12.11
N ASP A 611 -26.23 4.63 -11.64
CA ASP A 611 -26.72 3.39 -12.25
C ASP A 611 -27.33 3.63 -13.64
N ILE A 612 -28.02 4.76 -13.84
CA ILE A 612 -28.54 5.17 -15.16
C ILE A 612 -27.37 5.39 -16.13
N VAL A 613 -26.32 6.10 -15.71
CA VAL A 613 -25.11 6.33 -16.54
C VAL A 613 -24.43 5.01 -16.88
N TYR A 614 -24.30 4.09 -15.92
CA TYR A 614 -23.73 2.76 -16.16
C TYR A 614 -24.52 1.97 -17.22
N LYS A 615 -25.85 1.92 -17.08
CA LYS A 615 -26.74 1.25 -18.04
C LYS A 615 -26.71 1.90 -19.43
N CYS A 616 -26.63 3.24 -19.49
CA CYS A 616 -26.48 4.00 -20.72
C CYS A 616 -25.18 3.62 -21.45
N HIS A 617 -24.05 3.62 -20.73
CA HIS A 617 -22.74 3.23 -21.26
C HIS A 617 -22.71 1.82 -21.84
N ARG A 618 -23.39 0.88 -21.19
CA ARG A 618 -23.46 -0.52 -21.66
C ARG A 618 -24.30 -0.68 -22.91
N LEU A 619 -25.39 0.06 -23.03
CA LEU A 619 -26.32 -0.08 -24.15
C LEU A 619 -25.83 0.66 -25.40
N LEU A 620 -25.32 1.88 -25.21
CA LEU A 620 -25.08 2.85 -26.29
C LEU A 620 -23.59 3.10 -26.56
N GLY A 621 -22.71 2.68 -25.65
CA GLY A 621 -21.29 2.98 -25.70
C GLY A 621 -20.93 4.37 -25.15
N GLU A 622 -19.67 4.74 -25.39
CA GLU A 622 -19.00 5.87 -24.73
C GLU A 622 -19.51 7.24 -25.22
N TRP A 623 -19.63 7.44 -26.54
CA TRP A 623 -19.99 8.74 -27.13
C TRP A 623 -21.40 9.21 -26.78
N ALA A 624 -22.39 8.34 -26.96
CA ALA A 624 -23.78 8.64 -26.61
C ALA A 624 -23.95 8.88 -25.10
N THR A 625 -23.15 8.21 -24.27
CA THR A 625 -23.14 8.43 -22.83
C THR A 625 -22.53 9.78 -22.46
N ALA A 626 -21.45 10.21 -23.14
CA ALA A 626 -20.88 11.53 -22.94
C ALA A 626 -21.85 12.65 -23.33
N GLU A 627 -22.60 12.50 -24.42
CA GLU A 627 -23.65 13.45 -24.81
C GLU A 627 -24.78 13.50 -23.77
N PHE A 628 -25.22 12.34 -23.30
CA PHE A 628 -26.21 12.25 -22.22
C PHE A 628 -25.72 12.94 -20.92
N LEU A 629 -24.44 12.75 -20.57
CA LEU A 629 -23.81 13.39 -19.42
C LEU A 629 -23.75 14.91 -19.57
N ASP A 630 -23.42 15.43 -20.75
CA ASP A 630 -23.43 16.87 -21.03
C ASP A 630 -24.85 17.46 -20.90
N ASN A 631 -25.86 16.77 -21.45
CA ASN A 631 -27.27 17.18 -21.32
C ASN A 631 -27.75 17.13 -19.86
N MET A 632 -27.31 16.11 -19.11
CA MET A 632 -27.61 15.97 -17.68
C MET A 632 -26.99 17.10 -16.85
N LYS A 633 -25.75 17.48 -17.15
CA LYS A 633 -25.07 18.62 -16.53
C LYS A 633 -25.84 19.92 -16.77
N ASP A 634 -26.21 20.20 -18.01
CA ASP A 634 -26.93 21.43 -18.38
C ASP A 634 -28.29 21.50 -17.69
N LEU A 635 -29.02 20.38 -17.66
CA LEU A 635 -30.30 20.27 -16.95
C LEU A 635 -30.13 20.46 -15.44
N GLY A 636 -29.15 19.78 -14.85
CA GLY A 636 -28.85 19.82 -13.43
C GLY A 636 -28.54 21.23 -12.94
N PHE A 637 -27.63 21.95 -13.62
CA PHE A 637 -27.32 23.33 -13.26
C PHE A 637 -28.52 24.28 -13.43
N LYS A 638 -29.28 24.15 -14.53
CA LYS A 638 -30.47 24.98 -14.76
C LYS A 638 -31.48 24.84 -13.63
N TYR A 639 -31.77 23.61 -13.20
CA TYR A 639 -32.75 23.36 -12.14
C TYR A 639 -32.20 23.58 -10.74
N ALA A 640 -30.88 23.45 -10.52
CA ALA A 640 -30.25 23.86 -9.28
C ALA A 640 -30.32 25.39 -9.07
N THR A 641 -30.14 26.18 -10.14
CA THR A 641 -30.35 27.64 -10.05
C THR A 641 -31.82 27.98 -9.81
N LYS A 642 -32.75 27.30 -10.50
CA LYS A 642 -34.19 27.53 -10.32
C LYS A 642 -34.72 27.09 -8.97
N SER A 643 -34.15 26.07 -8.35
CA SER A 643 -34.59 25.61 -7.03
C SER A 643 -34.38 26.66 -5.96
N GLY A 644 -33.43 27.60 -6.16
CA GLY A 644 -33.13 28.66 -5.21
C GLY A 644 -32.73 28.10 -3.85
N THR A 645 -32.15 26.90 -3.80
CA THR A 645 -31.83 26.20 -2.55
C THR A 645 -30.76 26.98 -1.79
N THR A 646 -31.14 27.55 -0.65
CA THR A 646 -30.24 28.27 0.25
C THR A 646 -30.01 27.47 1.53
N PHE A 647 -28.99 27.84 2.30
CA PHE A 647 -28.72 27.26 3.62
C PHE A 647 -28.75 28.38 4.67
N GLY A 648 -29.77 28.38 5.52
CA GLY A 648 -29.92 29.30 6.65
C GLY A 648 -29.80 28.64 8.01
N ILE A 649 -29.67 29.44 9.07
CA ILE A 649 -29.65 28.96 10.46
C ILE A 649 -30.99 28.30 10.85
N ASP A 650 -32.11 28.78 10.27
CA ASP A 650 -33.45 28.26 10.53
C ASP A 650 -33.69 26.88 9.91
N ASP A 651 -32.97 26.54 8.83
CA ASP A 651 -33.08 25.22 8.19
C ASP A 651 -32.45 24.10 9.05
N ILE A 652 -31.59 24.45 10.01
CA ILE A 652 -30.93 23.52 10.92
C ILE A 652 -31.86 23.20 12.10
N ILE A 653 -32.55 22.06 12.07
CA ILE A 653 -33.58 21.73 13.08
C ILE A 653 -32.99 20.88 14.20
N ILE A 654 -33.24 21.29 15.44
CA ILE A 654 -32.89 20.53 16.64
C ILE A 654 -34.11 19.68 17.02
N PRO A 655 -33.99 18.33 17.10
CA PRO A 655 -35.11 17.48 17.50
C PRO A 655 -35.47 17.71 18.96
N GLU A 656 -36.76 17.91 19.28
CA GLU A 656 -37.20 18.16 20.67
C GLU A 656 -36.93 16.97 21.59
N LYS A 657 -37.16 15.75 21.10
CA LYS A 657 -36.89 14.48 21.83
C LYS A 657 -35.41 14.25 22.16
N LYS A 658 -34.49 15.03 21.57
CA LYS A 658 -33.06 14.96 21.88
C LYS A 658 -32.82 15.05 23.39
N TYR A 659 -33.46 16.02 24.05
CA TYR A 659 -33.24 16.27 25.49
C TYR A 659 -33.74 15.11 26.35
N GLU A 660 -34.86 14.49 25.97
CA GLU A 660 -35.41 13.30 26.64
C GLU A 660 -34.45 12.09 26.51
N ILE A 661 -33.89 11.86 25.32
CA ILE A 661 -32.92 10.78 25.08
C ILE A 661 -31.67 10.98 25.94
N ILE A 662 -31.15 12.21 25.99
CA ILE A 662 -29.97 12.53 26.81
C ILE A 662 -30.25 12.32 28.29
N GLU A 663 -31.41 12.75 28.79
CA GLU A 663 -31.79 12.56 30.19
C GLU A 663 -31.92 11.07 30.55
N SER A 664 -32.52 10.27 29.66
CA SER A 664 -32.59 8.81 29.83
C SER A 664 -31.19 8.17 29.86
N THR A 665 -30.27 8.68 29.05
CA THR A 665 -28.87 8.22 29.00
C THR A 665 -28.14 8.52 30.30
N PHE A 666 -28.32 9.72 30.87
CA PHE A 666 -27.75 10.07 32.17
C PHE A 666 -28.27 9.17 33.31
N LYS A 667 -29.55 8.79 33.29
CA LYS A 667 -30.12 7.85 34.28
C LYS A 667 -29.49 6.45 34.18
N GLU A 668 -29.23 5.96 32.96
CA GLU A 668 -28.52 4.68 32.75
C GLU A 668 -27.03 4.80 33.13
N LEU A 669 -26.39 5.93 32.82
CA LEU A 669 -25.01 6.20 33.20
C LEU A 669 -24.84 6.19 34.73
N ASP A 670 -25.77 6.77 35.47
CA ASP A 670 -25.77 6.73 36.94
C ASP A 670 -25.91 5.31 37.48
N LYS A 671 -26.68 4.43 36.83
CA LYS A 671 -26.73 3.01 37.21
C LYS A 671 -25.37 2.35 37.00
N ILE A 672 -24.72 2.57 35.86
CA ILE A 672 -23.40 2.03 35.55
C ILE A 672 -22.35 2.56 36.54
N ASN A 673 -22.38 3.86 36.86
CA ASN A 673 -21.51 4.48 37.86
C ASN A 673 -21.73 3.88 39.25
N ARG A 674 -22.98 3.68 39.69
CA ARG A 674 -23.28 3.02 40.96
C ARG A 674 -22.79 1.56 40.99
N ARG A 675 -22.84 0.85 39.87
CA ARG A 675 -22.28 -0.51 39.76
C ARG A 675 -20.75 -0.49 39.88
N LEU A 676 -20.08 0.53 39.37
CA LEU A 676 -18.65 0.76 39.58
C LEU A 676 -18.35 1.10 41.05
N GLU A 677 -19.14 1.98 41.68
CA GLU A 677 -18.99 2.35 43.10
C GLU A 677 -19.20 1.16 44.04
N ARG A 678 -20.15 0.27 43.72
CA ARG A 678 -20.35 -1.03 44.40
C ARG A 678 -19.28 -2.06 44.00
N GLY A 679 -18.50 -1.76 42.98
CA GLY A 679 -17.46 -2.59 42.37
C GLY A 679 -17.95 -3.91 41.79
N GLU A 680 -19.17 -3.93 41.26
CA GLU A 680 -19.70 -5.07 40.50
C GLU A 680 -19.03 -5.21 39.12
N ILE A 681 -18.51 -4.09 38.60
CA ILE A 681 -17.82 -3.99 37.29
C ILE A 681 -16.44 -3.34 37.48
N SER A 682 -15.50 -3.67 36.61
CA SER A 682 -14.16 -3.06 36.58
C SER A 682 -14.16 -1.69 35.87
N ARG A 683 -13.09 -0.88 36.04
CA ARG A 683 -12.92 0.40 35.33
C ARG A 683 -12.89 0.22 33.80
N ALA A 684 -12.29 -0.87 33.32
CA ALA A 684 -12.22 -1.17 31.90
C ALA A 684 -13.59 -1.54 31.32
N GLU A 685 -14.38 -2.33 32.06
CA GLU A 685 -15.77 -2.66 31.69
C GLU A 685 -16.68 -1.44 31.77
N HIS A 686 -16.52 -0.61 32.80
CA HIS A 686 -17.21 0.66 32.94
C HIS A 686 -16.94 1.56 31.74
N TYR A 687 -15.67 1.79 31.40
CA TYR A 687 -15.27 2.56 30.22
C TYR A 687 -15.96 2.07 28.95
N GLN A 688 -15.95 0.75 28.70
CA GLN A 688 -16.56 0.18 27.51
C GLN A 688 -18.09 0.33 27.51
N GLN A 689 -18.75 0.07 28.64
CA GLN A 689 -20.21 0.24 28.78
C GLN A 689 -20.63 1.71 28.59
N VAL A 690 -19.85 2.66 29.11
CA VAL A 690 -20.09 4.10 28.93
C VAL A 690 -19.98 4.49 27.46
N VAL A 691 -18.92 4.03 26.78
CA VAL A 691 -18.73 4.26 25.35
C VAL A 691 -19.87 3.68 24.53
N ASP A 692 -20.24 2.41 24.78
CA ASP A 692 -21.32 1.73 24.06
C ASP A 692 -22.68 2.44 24.29
N LEU A 693 -22.96 2.86 25.53
CA LEU A 693 -24.17 3.59 25.87
C LEU A 693 -24.28 4.90 25.07
N TRP A 694 -23.22 5.72 25.03
CA TRP A 694 -23.21 6.96 24.28
C TRP A 694 -23.29 6.75 22.77
N GLN A 695 -22.75 5.65 22.24
CA GLN A 695 -22.92 5.29 20.83
C GLN A 695 -24.38 4.97 20.50
N ILE A 696 -25.05 4.19 21.37
CA ILE A 696 -26.47 3.88 21.21
C ILE A 696 -27.31 5.16 21.24
N THR A 697 -27.05 6.10 22.17
CA THR A 697 -27.83 7.34 22.19
C THR A 697 -27.51 8.24 20.99
N THR A 698 -26.28 8.24 20.47
CA THR A 698 -25.93 8.96 19.24
C THR A 698 -26.75 8.45 18.05
N GLU A 699 -26.90 7.12 17.91
CA GLU A 699 -27.71 6.54 16.82
C GLU A 699 -29.21 6.82 17.00
N LYS A 700 -29.74 6.79 18.23
CA LYS A 700 -31.13 7.17 18.51
C LYS A 700 -31.41 8.64 18.14
N VAL A 701 -30.51 9.55 18.51
CA VAL A 701 -30.61 10.98 18.18
C VAL A 701 -30.53 11.21 16.67
N LYS A 702 -29.68 10.46 15.97
CA LYS A 702 -29.56 10.51 14.51
C LYS A 702 -30.85 10.11 13.80
N HIS A 703 -31.49 9.02 14.21
CA HIS A 703 -32.78 8.60 13.64
C HIS A 703 -33.90 9.63 13.86
N GLU A 704 -34.02 10.18 15.07
CA GLU A 704 -35.02 11.23 15.34
C GLU A 704 -34.73 12.53 14.57
N LEU A 705 -33.45 12.81 14.28
CA LEU A 705 -33.07 13.93 13.41
C LEU A 705 -33.47 13.71 11.95
N GLU A 706 -33.26 12.50 11.42
CA GLU A 706 -33.70 12.14 10.06
C GLU A 706 -35.21 12.36 9.91
N ASP A 707 -36.00 11.84 10.85
CA ASP A 707 -37.46 12.00 10.85
C ASP A 707 -37.90 13.46 10.95
N ALA A 708 -37.22 14.27 11.77
CA ALA A 708 -37.52 15.68 11.93
C ALA A 708 -37.24 16.48 10.63
N LEU A 709 -36.12 16.18 9.97
CA LEU A 709 -35.72 16.83 8.72
C LEU A 709 -36.61 16.42 7.54
N GLU A 710 -37.09 15.19 7.50
CA GLU A 710 -37.99 14.70 6.45
C GLU A 710 -39.37 15.38 6.51
N LYS A 711 -39.89 15.59 7.72
CA LYS A 711 -41.20 16.25 7.91
C LYS A 711 -41.16 17.75 7.64
N ASP A 712 -40.01 18.39 7.86
CA ASP A 712 -39.88 19.84 7.66
C ASP A 712 -40.08 20.24 6.19
N LYS A 713 -40.87 21.31 5.99
CA LYS A 713 -41.24 21.84 4.67
C LYS A 713 -41.69 20.74 3.68
N ASN A 714 -42.36 19.69 4.15
CA ASN A 714 -42.75 18.52 3.36
C ASN A 714 -41.57 17.86 2.61
N GLY A 715 -40.40 17.78 3.26
CA GLY A 715 -39.18 17.21 2.70
C GLY A 715 -38.39 18.14 1.77
N PHE A 716 -38.81 19.41 1.62
CA PHE A 716 -38.08 20.45 0.89
C PHE A 716 -37.12 21.25 1.77
N ASN A 717 -36.79 20.77 2.97
CA ASN A 717 -35.70 21.33 3.76
C ASN A 717 -34.39 21.22 2.94
N PRO A 718 -33.63 22.32 2.74
CA PRO A 718 -32.39 22.32 1.95
C PRO A 718 -31.34 21.31 2.44
N ILE A 719 -31.19 21.16 3.76
CA ILE A 719 -30.22 20.25 4.39
C ILE A 719 -30.64 18.81 4.14
N TYR A 720 -31.92 18.51 4.34
CA TYR A 720 -32.47 17.20 4.04
C TYR A 720 -32.25 16.84 2.57
N MET A 721 -32.57 17.74 1.65
CA MET A 721 -32.37 17.53 0.22
C MET A 721 -30.89 17.27 -0.13
N MET A 722 -29.95 18.02 0.43
CA MET A 722 -28.51 17.81 0.19
C MET A 722 -28.03 16.43 0.65
N VAL A 723 -28.45 15.99 1.84
CA VAL A 723 -28.06 14.71 2.44
C VAL A 723 -28.78 13.53 1.79
N TYR A 724 -30.10 13.62 1.65
CA TYR A 724 -30.94 12.55 1.08
C TYR A 724 -30.61 12.27 -0.39
N SER A 725 -30.36 13.32 -1.18
CA SER A 725 -29.93 13.17 -2.57
C SER A 725 -28.51 12.61 -2.70
N GLY A 726 -27.71 12.65 -1.63
CA GLY A 726 -26.29 12.29 -1.63
C GLY A 726 -25.41 13.29 -2.38
N ALA A 727 -25.90 14.51 -2.60
CA ALA A 727 -25.17 15.56 -3.30
C ALA A 727 -23.96 16.05 -2.47
N ARG A 728 -24.20 16.40 -1.21
CA ARG A 728 -23.18 16.85 -0.26
C ARG A 728 -23.66 16.67 1.17
N GLY A 729 -22.75 16.24 2.04
CA GLY A 729 -23.05 16.00 3.44
C GLY A 729 -23.43 14.55 3.73
N ASN A 730 -23.24 14.15 4.98
CA ASN A 730 -23.77 12.92 5.53
C ASN A 730 -24.68 13.26 6.71
N ILE A 731 -25.60 12.37 7.06
CA ILE A 731 -26.46 12.58 8.23
C ILE A 731 -25.64 12.77 9.51
N THR A 732 -24.50 12.09 9.65
CA THR A 732 -23.59 12.27 10.80
C THR A 732 -23.06 13.71 10.88
N GLN A 733 -22.81 14.37 9.75
CA GLN A 733 -22.39 15.77 9.72
C GLN A 733 -23.56 16.71 10.06
N THR A 734 -24.76 16.40 9.58
CA THR A 734 -25.97 17.14 9.93
C THR A 734 -26.28 17.02 11.43
N MET A 735 -26.08 15.84 12.01
CA MET A 735 -26.19 15.62 13.44
C MET A 735 -25.23 16.49 14.24
N GLN A 736 -23.99 16.67 13.78
CA GLN A 736 -23.04 17.60 14.43
C GLN A 736 -23.50 19.07 14.34
N LEU A 737 -24.17 19.44 13.24
CA LEU A 737 -24.71 20.78 13.05
C LEU A 737 -25.89 21.06 13.97
N SER A 738 -26.84 20.11 14.08
CA SER A 738 -28.16 20.36 14.65
C SER A 738 -28.45 19.65 15.97
N ALA A 739 -27.87 18.48 16.22
CA ALA A 739 -28.25 17.63 17.34
C ALA A 739 -27.13 17.48 18.35
N MET A 740 -26.09 16.69 18.08
CA MET A 740 -24.96 16.51 18.98
C MET A 740 -23.72 16.05 18.22
N ARG A 741 -22.54 16.27 18.79
CA ARG A 741 -21.29 15.87 18.13
C ARG A 741 -20.80 14.48 18.55
N GLY A 742 -21.12 14.03 19.76
CA GLY A 742 -20.82 12.68 20.24
C GLY A 742 -19.42 12.47 20.79
N LEU A 743 -18.92 11.23 20.74
CA LEU A 743 -17.64 10.81 21.31
C LEU A 743 -16.44 11.23 20.43
N MET A 744 -15.35 11.65 21.07
CA MET A 744 -14.12 12.10 20.41
C MET A 744 -12.95 11.18 20.73
N ALA A 745 -12.07 10.96 19.75
CA ALA A 745 -10.86 10.17 19.95
C ALA A 745 -9.74 10.92 20.70
N ARG A 746 -9.04 10.21 21.59
CA ARG A 746 -7.85 10.71 22.28
C ARG A 746 -6.59 10.54 21.39
N PRO A 747 -5.64 11.48 21.44
CA PRO A 747 -4.34 11.32 20.82
C PRO A 747 -3.45 10.42 21.69
N SER A 748 -3.15 9.23 21.17
CA SER A 748 -2.27 8.22 21.77
C SER A 748 -0.86 8.23 21.14
N ARG A 749 0.12 7.63 21.82
CA ARG A 749 1.49 7.46 21.28
C ARG A 749 1.53 6.37 20.19
N LYS A 750 2.52 6.44 19.30
CA LYS A 750 2.71 5.50 18.17
C LYS A 750 2.60 4.03 18.62
N GLY A 751 1.60 3.32 18.09
CA GLY A 751 1.40 1.87 18.27
C GLY A 751 0.20 1.50 19.17
N GLU A 752 -0.36 2.46 19.91
CA GLU A 752 -1.60 2.29 20.64
C GLU A 752 -2.71 3.04 19.89
N ILE A 753 -3.76 2.32 19.51
CA ILE A 753 -4.94 2.90 18.90
C ILE A 753 -5.61 3.83 19.93
N GLY A 754 -6.11 4.98 19.49
CA GLY A 754 -6.60 6.03 20.38
C GLY A 754 -7.89 5.62 21.09
N ASP A 755 -7.84 5.55 22.41
CA ASP A 755 -9.03 5.41 23.25
C ASP A 755 -9.99 6.59 23.02
N LEU A 756 -11.28 6.33 23.07
CA LEU A 756 -12.32 7.37 23.09
C LEU A 756 -12.33 8.10 24.43
N ILE A 757 -12.67 9.37 24.40
CA ILE A 757 -12.88 10.16 25.61
C ILE A 757 -14.28 9.85 26.13
N GLU A 758 -14.38 9.41 27.39
CA GLU A 758 -15.64 9.01 28.05
C GLU A 758 -16.70 10.14 28.07
N ILE A 759 -16.23 11.39 28.08
CA ILE A 759 -17.08 12.58 28.11
C ILE A 759 -17.43 12.98 26.67
N PRO A 760 -18.69 12.80 26.23
CA PRO A 760 -19.12 13.19 24.89
C PRO A 760 -19.30 14.70 24.78
N VAL A 761 -19.39 15.19 23.54
CA VAL A 761 -19.84 16.54 23.23
C VAL A 761 -21.35 16.50 22.93
N ILE A 762 -22.15 17.01 23.85
CA ILE A 762 -23.62 16.95 23.80
C ILE A 762 -24.17 18.10 22.97
N SER A 763 -23.51 19.26 23.03
CA SER A 763 -23.92 20.45 22.29
C SER A 763 -23.68 20.29 20.78
N SER A 764 -24.57 20.85 19.98
CA SER A 764 -24.42 20.99 18.52
C SER A 764 -23.69 22.28 18.14
N LEU A 765 -23.31 22.41 16.87
CA LEU A 765 -22.74 23.67 16.35
C LEU A 765 -23.77 24.81 16.33
N LYS A 766 -25.07 24.51 16.15
CA LYS A 766 -26.15 25.51 16.25
C LYS A 766 -26.34 26.02 17.67
N GLU A 767 -26.28 25.14 18.67
CA GLU A 767 -26.37 25.54 20.09
C GLU A 767 -25.10 26.25 20.59
N GLY A 768 -23.96 25.96 19.97
CA GLY A 768 -22.65 26.43 20.39
C GLY A 768 -21.98 25.48 21.38
N LEU A 769 -20.66 25.37 21.31
CA LEU A 769 -19.88 24.46 22.15
C LEU A 769 -19.37 25.16 23.41
N LYS A 770 -19.45 24.49 24.56
CA LYS A 770 -18.79 24.95 25.79
C LYS A 770 -17.27 24.87 25.63
N MET A 771 -16.53 25.66 26.42
CA MET A 771 -15.06 25.72 26.33
C MET A 771 -14.40 24.33 26.46
N MET A 772 -14.85 23.50 27.40
CA MET A 772 -14.35 22.13 27.58
C MET A 772 -14.70 21.21 26.41
N GLU A 773 -15.93 21.28 25.90
CA GLU A 773 -16.37 20.49 24.73
C GLU A 773 -15.58 20.86 23.47
N TYR A 774 -15.35 22.16 23.26
CA TYR A 774 -14.52 22.65 22.17
C TYR A 774 -13.08 22.12 22.30
N PHE A 775 -12.48 22.21 23.49
CA PHE A 775 -11.13 21.72 23.76
C PHE A 775 -10.99 20.21 23.52
N ILE A 776 -11.94 19.39 23.98
CA ILE A 776 -11.98 17.95 23.72
C ILE A 776 -11.98 17.68 22.19
N SER A 777 -12.81 18.40 21.46
CA SER A 777 -12.91 18.35 20.00
C SER A 777 -11.59 18.67 19.28
N THR A 778 -10.80 19.63 19.79
CA THR A 778 -9.56 20.06 19.12
C THR A 778 -8.50 18.96 19.02
N HIS A 779 -8.49 18.02 19.97
CA HIS A 779 -7.54 16.91 19.98
C HIS A 779 -7.77 15.96 18.80
N GLY A 780 -9.03 15.58 18.57
CA GLY A 780 -9.43 14.74 17.44
C GLY A 780 -9.15 15.44 16.10
N ALA A 781 -9.51 16.71 15.97
CA ALA A 781 -9.26 17.50 14.76
C ALA A 781 -7.76 17.62 14.43
N ARG A 782 -6.92 17.96 15.42
CA ARG A 782 -5.46 18.10 15.22
C ARG A 782 -4.79 16.77 14.88
N LYS A 783 -5.23 15.66 15.50
CA LYS A 783 -4.75 14.32 15.17
C LYS A 783 -5.11 13.99 13.71
N GLY A 784 -6.38 14.17 13.31
CA GLY A 784 -6.84 13.92 11.94
C GLY A 784 -6.05 14.72 10.89
N GLN A 785 -5.80 16.02 11.14
CA GLN A 785 -4.95 16.86 10.27
C GLN A 785 -3.50 16.37 10.20
N SER A 786 -2.90 16.02 11.34
CA SER A 786 -1.51 15.56 11.40
C SER A 786 -1.34 14.21 10.71
N ASP A 787 -2.28 13.29 10.93
CA ASP A 787 -2.29 11.97 10.30
C ASP A 787 -2.46 12.08 8.78
N THR A 788 -3.33 12.97 8.31
CA THR A 788 -3.52 13.22 6.87
C THR A 788 -2.20 13.68 6.22
N ALA A 789 -1.50 14.62 6.85
CA ALA A 789 -0.23 15.14 6.34
C ALA A 789 0.90 14.09 6.32
N LEU A 790 0.94 13.18 7.30
CA LEU A 790 2.00 12.18 7.43
C LEU A 790 1.71 10.90 6.63
N LYS A 791 0.50 10.34 6.74
CA LYS A 791 0.12 9.03 6.16
C LYS A 791 -0.01 9.05 4.64
N THR A 792 -0.26 10.22 4.04
CA THR A 792 -0.31 10.37 2.56
C THR A 792 1.00 9.91 1.91
N ALA A 793 2.15 10.15 2.57
CA ALA A 793 3.45 9.73 2.05
C ALA A 793 3.62 8.20 2.05
N ASP A 794 3.06 7.52 3.05
CA ASP A 794 3.14 6.07 3.22
C ASP A 794 2.28 5.35 2.17
N ALA A 795 1.06 5.82 1.91
CA ALA A 795 0.18 5.28 0.87
C ALA A 795 0.80 5.41 -0.55
N GLY A 796 1.37 6.58 -0.85
CA GLY A 796 2.10 6.78 -2.11
C GLY A 796 3.35 5.91 -2.24
N TYR A 797 4.03 5.61 -1.12
CA TYR A 797 5.17 4.70 -1.09
C TYR A 797 4.76 3.25 -1.34
N LEU A 798 3.66 2.78 -0.71
CA LEU A 798 3.09 1.46 -0.96
C LEU A 798 2.70 1.29 -2.43
N THR A 799 1.98 2.27 -2.99
CA THR A 799 1.59 2.27 -4.41
C THR A 799 2.79 2.10 -5.33
N ARG A 800 3.88 2.84 -5.06
CA ARG A 800 5.11 2.69 -5.85
C ARG A 800 5.68 1.27 -5.77
N ARG A 801 5.70 0.67 -4.58
CA ARG A 801 6.21 -0.71 -4.41
C ARG A 801 5.34 -1.73 -5.11
N LEU A 802 4.01 -1.54 -5.10
CA LEU A 802 3.09 -2.39 -5.85
C LEU A 802 3.36 -2.30 -7.35
N VAL A 803 3.56 -1.08 -7.88
CA VAL A 803 3.94 -0.89 -9.29
C VAL A 803 5.30 -1.52 -9.60
N ASP A 804 6.30 -1.33 -8.73
CA ASP A 804 7.65 -1.90 -8.91
C ASP A 804 7.60 -3.45 -9.01
N VAL A 805 6.62 -4.11 -8.39
CA VAL A 805 6.43 -5.58 -8.44
C VAL A 805 5.52 -6.02 -9.59
N ALA A 806 4.49 -5.23 -9.91
CA ALA A 806 3.43 -5.64 -10.85
C ALA A 806 3.63 -5.12 -12.28
N GLN A 807 4.61 -4.26 -12.55
CA GLN A 807 4.80 -3.62 -13.87
C GLN A 807 4.95 -4.61 -15.03
N ASP A 808 5.49 -5.81 -14.80
CA ASP A 808 5.74 -6.81 -15.84
C ASP A 808 4.51 -7.70 -16.12
N VAL A 809 3.41 -7.50 -15.38
CA VAL A 809 2.15 -8.26 -15.54
C VAL A 809 1.28 -7.58 -16.60
N ILE A 810 1.37 -8.10 -17.83
CA ILE A 810 0.69 -7.59 -19.03
C ILE A 810 -0.13 -8.73 -19.65
N ILE A 811 -1.23 -8.41 -20.34
CA ILE A 811 -1.96 -9.39 -21.14
C ILE A 811 -1.18 -9.75 -22.41
N THR A 812 -0.80 -11.01 -22.57
CA THR A 812 0.08 -11.45 -23.68
C THR A 812 -0.62 -12.33 -24.70
N ILE A 813 -1.60 -13.13 -24.28
CA ILE A 813 -2.35 -14.08 -25.10
C ILE A 813 -3.84 -14.04 -24.75
N GLU A 814 -4.71 -14.57 -25.61
CA GLU A 814 -6.15 -14.61 -25.33
C GLU A 814 -6.51 -15.66 -24.27
N ASP A 815 -6.04 -16.90 -24.44
CA ASP A 815 -6.38 -18.04 -23.59
C ASP A 815 -5.14 -18.91 -23.33
N CYS A 816 -4.87 -19.22 -22.06
CA CYS A 816 -3.80 -20.15 -21.67
C CYS A 816 -4.25 -21.62 -21.65
N GLY A 817 -5.55 -21.90 -21.80
CA GLY A 817 -6.10 -23.26 -21.77
C GLY A 817 -6.16 -23.90 -20.38
N THR A 818 -5.86 -23.18 -19.30
CA THR A 818 -5.89 -23.75 -17.95
C THR A 818 -7.29 -24.28 -17.58
N VAL A 819 -7.32 -25.47 -16.99
CA VAL A 819 -8.48 -26.10 -16.38
C VAL A 819 -8.58 -25.83 -14.88
N ARG A 820 -7.66 -25.04 -14.33
CA ARG A 820 -7.65 -24.67 -12.91
C ARG A 820 -8.26 -23.29 -12.73
N GLY A 821 -9.11 -23.16 -11.73
CA GLY A 821 -9.74 -21.89 -11.39
C GLY A 821 -9.98 -21.77 -9.89
N ARG A 822 -10.55 -20.63 -9.51
CA ARG A 822 -10.92 -20.31 -8.14
C ARG A 822 -12.41 -20.56 -7.96
N LYS A 823 -12.78 -21.20 -6.87
CA LYS A 823 -14.18 -21.29 -6.44
C LYS A 823 -14.51 -20.07 -5.57
N ILE A 824 -15.55 -19.33 -5.94
CA ILE A 824 -16.01 -18.14 -5.22
C ILE A 824 -17.27 -18.50 -4.43
N LYS A 825 -17.25 -18.21 -3.11
CA LYS A 825 -18.34 -18.46 -2.17
C LYS A 825 -18.80 -17.18 -1.44
N GLY A 826 -20.02 -17.24 -0.90
CA GLY A 826 -20.51 -16.33 0.14
C GLY A 826 -21.67 -15.40 -0.27
N PRO A 827 -22.09 -14.49 0.62
CA PRO A 827 -23.21 -13.59 0.32
C PRO A 827 -22.85 -12.60 -0.82
N LYS A 828 -23.85 -12.27 -1.66
CA LYS A 828 -23.71 -11.37 -2.84
C LYS A 828 -22.71 -11.85 -3.90
N ILE A 829 -22.82 -13.12 -4.29
CA ILE A 829 -21.99 -13.75 -5.33
C ILE A 829 -21.99 -12.97 -6.64
N ALA A 830 -23.13 -12.43 -7.07
CA ALA A 830 -23.26 -11.70 -8.33
C ALA A 830 -22.19 -10.59 -8.49
N SER A 831 -21.95 -9.82 -7.43
CA SER A 831 -20.96 -8.74 -7.43
C SER A 831 -19.50 -9.21 -7.54
N LYS A 832 -19.20 -10.44 -7.09
CA LYS A 832 -17.85 -11.02 -7.10
C LYS A 832 -17.51 -11.73 -8.40
N ILE A 833 -18.52 -12.32 -9.05
CA ILE A 833 -18.36 -13.10 -10.29
C ILE A 833 -18.52 -12.25 -11.55
N LEU A 834 -19.13 -11.06 -11.45
CA LEU A 834 -19.37 -10.18 -12.58
C LEU A 834 -18.10 -9.92 -13.40
N GLY A 835 -18.19 -10.12 -14.73
CA GLY A 835 -17.09 -9.88 -15.67
C GLY A 835 -15.95 -10.90 -15.59
N ARG A 836 -16.08 -11.94 -14.75
CA ARG A 836 -15.17 -13.09 -14.76
C ARG A 836 -15.64 -14.13 -15.76
N ILE A 837 -14.73 -15.01 -16.15
CA ILE A 837 -15.02 -16.12 -17.05
C ILE A 837 -15.27 -17.40 -16.24
N ALA A 838 -16.36 -18.09 -16.55
CA ALA A 838 -16.72 -19.36 -15.94
C ALA A 838 -15.68 -20.43 -16.30
N LEU A 839 -15.27 -21.23 -15.30
CA LEU A 839 -14.39 -22.37 -15.52
C LEU A 839 -15.20 -23.59 -16.01
N ASP A 840 -16.31 -23.85 -15.32
CA ASP A 840 -17.20 -24.98 -15.56
C ASP A 840 -18.57 -24.47 -16.05
N ASP A 841 -19.36 -25.34 -16.67
CA ASP A 841 -20.75 -25.04 -17.03
C ASP A 841 -21.58 -24.83 -15.75
N ILE A 842 -22.32 -23.71 -15.70
CA ILE A 842 -23.20 -23.38 -14.57
C ILE A 842 -24.62 -23.81 -14.92
N TYR A 843 -25.18 -24.74 -14.14
CA TYR A 843 -26.53 -25.28 -14.35
C TYR A 843 -27.55 -24.61 -13.43
N ASN A 844 -28.79 -24.50 -13.91
CA ASN A 844 -29.92 -24.12 -13.10
C ASN A 844 -30.35 -25.30 -12.21
N PRO A 845 -30.39 -25.14 -10.87
CA PRO A 845 -30.74 -26.22 -9.94
C PRO A 845 -32.14 -26.82 -10.16
N ASN A 846 -33.08 -26.04 -10.72
CA ASN A 846 -34.48 -26.43 -10.82
C ASN A 846 -34.80 -27.24 -12.09
N ASN A 847 -34.12 -26.96 -13.21
CA ASN A 847 -34.44 -27.57 -14.51
C ASN A 847 -33.22 -28.15 -15.26
N ASN A 848 -32.01 -28.06 -14.67
CA ASN A 848 -30.76 -28.55 -15.28
C ASN A 848 -30.36 -27.90 -16.61
N GLU A 849 -30.91 -26.72 -16.95
CA GLU A 849 -30.47 -25.96 -18.12
C GLU A 849 -29.15 -25.20 -17.84
N ILE A 850 -28.30 -25.08 -18.86
CA ILE A 850 -27.03 -24.34 -18.78
C ILE A 850 -27.32 -22.83 -18.80
N ILE A 851 -26.88 -22.11 -17.77
CA ILE A 851 -26.99 -20.66 -17.65
C ILE A 851 -25.77 -19.97 -18.30
N VAL A 852 -24.57 -20.47 -18.01
CA VAL A 852 -23.29 -19.97 -18.51
C VAL A 852 -22.46 -21.17 -18.96
N LYS A 853 -21.90 -21.13 -20.16
CA LYS A 853 -20.98 -22.18 -20.63
C LYS A 853 -19.56 -21.98 -20.08
N ALA A 854 -18.81 -23.07 -19.96
CA ALA A 854 -17.38 -23.03 -19.66
C ALA A 854 -16.63 -22.13 -20.67
N GLY A 855 -15.82 -21.21 -20.15
CA GLY A 855 -15.08 -20.25 -20.97
C GLY A 855 -15.88 -19.01 -21.42
N GLU A 856 -17.14 -18.88 -21.01
CA GLU A 856 -18.00 -17.71 -21.28
C GLU A 856 -17.89 -16.65 -20.16
N GLU A 857 -18.06 -15.38 -20.52
CA GLU A 857 -18.14 -14.27 -19.57
C GLU A 857 -19.47 -14.29 -18.80
N ILE A 858 -19.39 -14.02 -17.49
CA ILE A 858 -20.54 -13.87 -16.61
C ILE A 858 -21.01 -12.40 -16.65
N ASP A 859 -22.06 -12.16 -17.44
CA ASP A 859 -22.73 -10.86 -17.57
C ASP A 859 -23.61 -10.52 -16.36
N GLU A 860 -24.07 -9.27 -16.28
CA GLU A 860 -24.95 -8.78 -15.20
C GLU A 860 -26.26 -9.60 -15.09
N GLU A 861 -26.92 -9.88 -16.22
CA GLU A 861 -28.18 -10.63 -16.25
C GLU A 861 -27.98 -12.06 -15.77
N LYS A 862 -26.87 -12.69 -16.16
CA LYS A 862 -26.50 -14.05 -15.73
C LYS A 862 -26.11 -14.07 -14.25
N ALA A 863 -25.37 -13.05 -13.78
CA ALA A 863 -24.98 -12.92 -12.38
C ALA A 863 -26.19 -12.74 -11.46
N GLU A 864 -27.16 -11.89 -11.83
CA GLU A 864 -28.43 -11.73 -11.09
C GLU A 864 -29.26 -13.01 -11.11
N LEU A 865 -29.28 -13.75 -12.22
CA LEU A 865 -29.98 -15.02 -12.32
C LEU A 865 -29.37 -16.08 -11.39
N ILE A 866 -28.04 -16.18 -11.35
CA ILE A 866 -27.30 -17.08 -10.44
C ILE A 866 -27.64 -16.76 -8.97
N GLU A 867 -27.71 -15.47 -8.61
CA GLU A 867 -28.08 -15.05 -7.25
C GLU A 867 -29.55 -15.34 -6.92
N LYS A 868 -30.49 -15.10 -7.85
CA LYS A 868 -31.91 -15.43 -7.67
C LYS A 868 -32.17 -16.92 -7.51
N LEU A 869 -31.37 -17.75 -8.17
CA LEU A 869 -31.44 -19.22 -8.06
C LEU A 869 -30.80 -19.75 -6.77
N GLY A 870 -30.13 -18.91 -5.99
CA GLY A 870 -29.50 -19.31 -4.73
C GLY A 870 -28.27 -20.19 -4.91
N ILE A 871 -27.52 -20.04 -6.00
CA ILE A 871 -26.27 -20.76 -6.20
C ILE A 871 -25.18 -20.15 -5.31
N ASP A 872 -24.68 -20.94 -4.35
CA ASP A 872 -23.73 -20.48 -3.32
C ASP A 872 -22.25 -20.59 -3.73
N GLU A 873 -21.94 -21.30 -4.80
CA GLU A 873 -20.56 -21.58 -5.25
C GLU A 873 -20.46 -21.56 -6.77
N VAL A 874 -19.49 -20.79 -7.30
CA VAL A 874 -19.20 -20.75 -8.73
C VAL A 874 -17.68 -20.86 -8.98
N SER A 875 -17.29 -21.76 -9.87
CA SER A 875 -15.91 -21.90 -10.36
C SER A 875 -15.63 -20.88 -11.47
N VAL A 876 -14.62 -20.02 -11.25
CA VAL A 876 -14.20 -19.00 -12.23
C VAL A 876 -12.71 -19.09 -12.51
N ARG A 877 -12.29 -18.63 -13.69
CA ARG A 877 -10.86 -18.49 -13.99
C ARG A 877 -10.24 -17.35 -13.15
N SER A 878 -8.94 -17.47 -12.89
CA SER A 878 -8.20 -16.55 -12.03
C SER A 878 -6.77 -16.37 -12.53
N VAL A 879 -6.26 -15.14 -12.38
CA VAL A 879 -4.91 -14.74 -12.79
C VAL A 879 -3.81 -15.60 -12.17
N LEU A 880 -3.99 -16.07 -10.93
CA LEU A 880 -2.97 -16.89 -10.24
C LEU A 880 -2.80 -18.30 -10.81
N TYR A 881 -3.82 -18.84 -11.46
CA TYR A 881 -3.75 -20.16 -12.12
C TYR A 881 -3.47 -20.04 -13.62
N CYS A 882 -3.13 -18.85 -14.09
CA CYS A 882 -2.80 -18.64 -15.49
C CYS A 882 -1.50 -19.37 -15.84
N GLU A 883 -1.53 -20.18 -16.90
CA GLU A 883 -0.40 -20.99 -17.38
C GLU A 883 0.35 -20.32 -18.55
N ALA A 884 0.14 -19.02 -18.76
CA ALA A 884 0.91 -18.25 -19.73
C ALA A 884 2.39 -18.16 -19.30
N GLU A 885 3.32 -18.35 -20.24
CA GLU A 885 4.77 -18.31 -19.94
C GLU A 885 5.24 -16.92 -19.48
N TYR A 886 4.68 -15.87 -20.08
CA TYR A 886 4.94 -14.47 -19.76
C TYR A 886 3.63 -13.72 -19.60
N GLY A 887 3.51 -12.92 -18.55
CA GLY A 887 2.30 -12.14 -18.29
C GLY A 887 1.10 -13.01 -17.93
N VAL A 888 -0.08 -12.64 -18.44
CA VAL A 888 -1.37 -13.27 -18.13
C VAL A 888 -2.21 -13.38 -19.41
N CYS A 889 -3.10 -14.36 -19.51
CA CYS A 889 -4.06 -14.43 -20.62
C CYS A 889 -5.32 -13.59 -20.37
N ALA A 890 -5.95 -13.11 -21.44
CA ALA A 890 -7.16 -12.31 -21.37
C ALA A 890 -8.29 -13.04 -20.62
N LYS A 891 -8.46 -14.35 -20.87
CA LYS A 891 -9.54 -15.13 -20.23
C LYS A 891 -9.36 -15.38 -18.73
N CYS A 892 -8.13 -15.44 -18.21
CA CYS A 892 -7.88 -15.58 -16.77
C CYS A 892 -8.09 -14.28 -16.01
N TYR A 893 -7.97 -13.13 -16.69
CA TYR A 893 -8.28 -11.82 -16.15
C TYR A 893 -9.79 -11.51 -16.25
N GLY A 894 -10.37 -11.73 -17.44
CA GLY A 894 -11.76 -11.44 -17.76
C GLY A 894 -11.96 -10.04 -18.33
N ARG A 895 -12.98 -9.36 -17.84
CA ARG A 895 -13.42 -8.04 -18.31
C ARG A 895 -12.50 -6.92 -17.82
N ASN A 896 -12.12 -6.01 -18.72
CA ASN A 896 -11.56 -4.72 -18.34
C ASN A 896 -12.70 -3.84 -17.80
N LEU A 897 -12.61 -3.51 -16.51
CA LEU A 897 -13.63 -2.73 -15.82
C LEU A 897 -13.73 -1.27 -16.32
N ALA A 898 -12.67 -0.73 -16.93
CA ALA A 898 -12.66 0.64 -17.44
C ALA A 898 -13.45 0.79 -18.76
N THR A 899 -13.34 -0.18 -19.67
CA THR A 899 -14.04 -0.17 -20.97
C THR A 899 -15.34 -0.96 -20.94
N GLY A 900 -15.46 -1.89 -20.00
CA GLY A 900 -16.57 -2.82 -19.91
C GLY A 900 -16.54 -3.92 -20.97
N LYS A 901 -15.41 -4.16 -21.64
CA LYS A 901 -15.22 -5.26 -22.61
C LYS A 901 -14.19 -6.26 -22.06
N ILE A 902 -14.06 -7.43 -22.70
CA ILE A 902 -12.92 -8.34 -22.43
C ILE A 902 -11.61 -7.56 -22.62
N VAL A 903 -10.62 -7.85 -21.78
CA VAL A 903 -9.34 -7.14 -21.81
C VAL A 903 -8.56 -7.39 -23.12
N ASP A 904 -8.02 -6.32 -23.71
CA ASP A 904 -7.22 -6.38 -24.93
C ASP A 904 -5.79 -6.88 -24.66
N ILE A 905 -5.18 -7.48 -25.68
CA ILE A 905 -3.77 -7.89 -25.66
C ILE A 905 -2.88 -6.65 -25.61
N GLY A 906 -1.91 -6.65 -24.69
CA GLY A 906 -1.01 -5.53 -24.44
C GLY A 906 -1.40 -4.64 -23.25
N GLU A 907 -2.58 -4.83 -22.65
CA GLU A 907 -3.00 -4.03 -21.50
C GLU A 907 -2.14 -4.35 -20.26
N ALA A 908 -1.60 -3.30 -19.63
CA ALA A 908 -0.74 -3.39 -18.45
C ALA A 908 -1.55 -3.55 -17.15
N VAL A 909 -2.24 -4.69 -17.01
CA VAL A 909 -3.16 -4.98 -15.89
C VAL A 909 -2.50 -4.92 -14.51
N GLY A 910 -1.20 -5.22 -14.40
CA GLY A 910 -0.48 -5.12 -13.14
C GLY A 910 -0.34 -3.68 -12.62
N ILE A 911 -0.10 -2.72 -13.51
CA ILE A 911 -0.05 -1.29 -13.14
C ILE A 911 -1.44 -0.81 -12.75
N ILE A 912 -2.48 -1.20 -13.49
CA ILE A 912 -3.88 -0.86 -13.19
C ILE A 912 -4.29 -1.40 -11.82
N ALA A 913 -3.95 -2.65 -11.50
CA ALA A 913 -4.22 -3.26 -10.20
C ALA A 913 -3.49 -2.53 -9.06
N ALA A 914 -2.21 -2.21 -9.23
CA ALA A 914 -1.43 -1.48 -8.25
C ALA A 914 -2.01 -0.08 -7.95
N GLN A 915 -2.44 0.65 -9.00
CA GLN A 915 -3.10 1.95 -8.85
C GLN A 915 -4.48 1.81 -8.19
N SER A 916 -5.25 0.79 -8.57
CA SER A 916 -6.60 0.55 -8.04
C SER A 916 -6.61 0.18 -6.54
N ILE A 917 -5.47 -0.25 -5.99
CA ILE A 917 -5.28 -0.47 -4.55
C ILE A 917 -4.70 0.78 -3.89
N GLY A 918 -3.72 1.41 -4.53
CA GLY A 918 -2.97 2.55 -3.98
C GLY A 918 -3.78 3.86 -3.88
N GLU A 919 -4.60 4.14 -4.87
CA GLU A 919 -5.43 5.35 -4.95
C GLU A 919 -6.48 5.37 -3.82
N PRO A 920 -7.30 4.32 -3.60
CA PRO A 920 -8.22 4.27 -2.47
C PRO A 920 -7.49 4.28 -1.13
N GLY A 921 -6.33 3.62 -1.02
CA GLY A 921 -5.50 3.65 0.17
C GLY A 921 -5.08 5.07 0.57
N THR A 922 -4.76 5.90 -0.42
CA THR A 922 -4.44 7.32 -0.19
C THR A 922 -5.70 8.12 0.16
N GLN A 923 -6.82 7.88 -0.55
CA GLN A 923 -8.10 8.55 -0.24
C GLN A 923 -8.63 8.23 1.16
N LEU A 924 -8.50 6.99 1.63
CA LEU A 924 -8.96 6.58 2.97
C LEU A 924 -8.29 7.40 4.06
N THR A 925 -7.00 7.73 3.90
CA THR A 925 -6.28 8.61 4.84
C THR A 925 -6.71 10.08 4.77
N LEU A 926 -7.21 10.53 3.61
CA LEU A 926 -7.73 11.88 3.41
C LEU A 926 -9.17 12.03 3.94
N ARG A 927 -10.04 11.02 3.72
CA ARG A 927 -11.45 11.04 4.13
C ARG A 927 -11.66 11.10 5.64
N THR A 928 -10.70 10.60 6.42
CA THR A 928 -10.72 10.70 7.90
C THR A 928 -10.62 12.14 8.42
N PHE A 929 -10.23 13.10 7.58
CA PHE A 929 -10.35 14.53 7.90
C PHE A 929 -11.81 14.95 8.12
N HIS A 930 -12.75 14.44 7.31
CA HIS A 930 -14.15 14.89 7.31
C HIS A 930 -14.99 14.30 8.44
N THR A 931 -14.53 13.21 9.06
CA THR A 931 -15.19 12.61 10.23
C THR A 931 -14.72 13.23 11.55
N GLY A 932 -13.70 14.10 11.53
CA GLY A 932 -13.32 14.94 12.68
C GLY A 932 -12.90 14.17 13.94
N GLY A 933 -12.51 12.90 13.81
CA GLY A 933 -12.16 12.02 14.93
C GLY A 933 -13.36 11.38 15.65
N VAL A 934 -14.56 11.41 15.05
CA VAL A 934 -15.73 10.65 15.52
C VAL A 934 -15.56 9.18 15.12
N ALA A 935 -15.70 8.28 16.10
CA ALA A 935 -15.58 6.85 15.88
C ALA A 935 -16.96 6.20 15.76
N GLU A 936 -17.19 5.51 14.65
CA GLU A 936 -18.33 4.60 14.49
C GLU A 936 -17.83 3.18 14.75
N LYS A 937 -18.28 2.57 15.85
CA LYS A 937 -18.11 1.14 16.11
C LYS A 937 -19.47 0.49 15.88
N ILE A 938 -19.51 -0.58 15.08
CA ILE A 938 -20.68 -1.45 15.05
C ILE A 938 -20.60 -2.29 16.31
N ALA A 939 -21.58 -2.16 17.21
CA ALA A 939 -21.66 -3.01 18.40
C ALA A 939 -21.72 -4.48 17.96
N GLU A 940 -20.78 -5.31 18.45
CA GLU A 940 -20.85 -6.75 18.23
C GLU A 940 -22.08 -7.28 18.96
N LYS A 941 -22.99 -7.94 18.22
CA LYS A 941 -24.06 -8.69 18.84
C LYS A 941 -23.43 -9.83 19.63
N ASN A 942 -23.67 -9.85 20.93
CA ASN A 942 -23.16 -10.87 21.86
C ASN A 942 -24.05 -12.12 21.92
N TYR A 943 -24.87 -12.33 20.90
CA TYR A 943 -25.81 -13.43 20.82
C TYR A 943 -26.06 -13.86 19.37
N HIS A 944 -26.49 -15.11 19.19
CA HIS A 944 -27.00 -15.62 17.91
C HIS A 944 -28.51 -15.85 17.99
N GLU A 945 -29.22 -15.51 16.91
CA GLU A 945 -30.66 -15.75 16.71
C GLU A 945 -30.87 -16.68 15.52
N SER A 946 -31.96 -17.45 15.55
CA SER A 946 -32.32 -18.32 14.44
C SER A 946 -32.75 -17.50 13.21
N PRO A 947 -32.17 -17.73 12.02
CA PRO A 947 -32.47 -16.96 10.81
C PRO A 947 -33.76 -17.41 10.12
N PHE A 948 -34.21 -18.64 10.38
CA PHE A 948 -35.39 -19.28 9.82
C PHE A 948 -35.92 -20.36 10.77
N ASP A 949 -37.14 -20.82 10.54
CA ASP A 949 -37.72 -21.92 11.30
C ASP A 949 -36.99 -23.23 10.96
N GLY A 950 -36.56 -23.97 11.99
CA GLY A 950 -35.75 -25.16 11.78
C GLY A 950 -35.42 -25.94 13.04
N LYS A 951 -34.78 -27.09 12.83
CA LYS A 951 -34.29 -27.97 13.90
C LYS A 951 -32.84 -27.62 14.24
N VAL A 952 -32.54 -27.51 15.52
CA VAL A 952 -31.20 -27.23 16.06
C VAL A 952 -30.45 -28.54 16.28
N GLU A 953 -29.15 -28.58 16.00
CA GLU A 953 -28.28 -29.73 16.25
C GLU A 953 -26.92 -29.26 16.78
N TYR A 954 -26.43 -29.93 17.82
CA TYR A 954 -25.14 -29.64 18.43
C TYR A 954 -24.02 -30.46 17.81
N ILE A 955 -22.94 -29.76 17.43
CA ILE A 955 -21.73 -30.36 16.86
C ILE A 955 -20.57 -30.02 17.79
N GLY A 956 -20.07 -31.04 18.51
CA GLY A 956 -18.92 -30.87 19.41
C GLY A 956 -19.16 -29.94 20.60
N ILE A 957 -20.41 -29.78 21.03
CA ILE A 957 -20.77 -28.97 22.20
C ILE A 957 -20.86 -29.87 23.44
N ASN A 958 -20.07 -29.52 24.46
CA ASN A 958 -20.21 -30.06 25.80
C ASN A 958 -20.87 -29.00 26.69
N ILE A 959 -21.94 -29.39 27.38
CA ILE A 959 -22.73 -28.48 28.24
C ILE A 959 -22.55 -28.88 29.69
N LEU A 960 -22.34 -27.88 30.53
CA LEU A 960 -22.41 -27.96 31.98
C LEU A 960 -23.73 -27.34 32.44
N GLN A 961 -24.58 -28.14 33.08
CA GLN A 961 -25.88 -27.70 33.58
C GLN A 961 -25.77 -27.32 35.05
N THR A 962 -26.08 -26.07 35.38
CA THR A 962 -26.23 -25.55 36.75
C THR A 962 -27.72 -25.32 37.06
N ASP A 963 -28.05 -25.08 38.34
CA ASP A 963 -29.44 -24.95 38.82
C ASP A 963 -30.27 -23.89 38.04
N ASP A 964 -29.61 -22.86 37.48
CA ASP A 964 -30.26 -21.76 36.75
C ASP A 964 -29.86 -21.64 35.26
N LYS A 965 -28.79 -22.32 34.78
CA LYS A 965 -28.17 -22.02 33.46
C LYS A 965 -27.57 -23.25 32.76
N LYS A 966 -27.47 -23.18 31.42
CA LYS A 966 -26.73 -24.15 30.57
C LYS A 966 -25.50 -23.48 29.98
N ILE A 967 -24.31 -23.88 30.44
CA ILE A 967 -23.04 -23.23 30.08
C ILE A 967 -22.22 -24.14 29.18
N VAL A 968 -21.65 -23.59 28.11
CA VAL A 968 -20.79 -24.34 27.17
C VAL A 968 -19.36 -24.44 27.70
N ILE A 969 -18.83 -25.66 27.77
CA ILE A 969 -17.46 -25.96 28.22
C ILE A 969 -16.52 -26.42 27.09
N SER A 970 -17.05 -26.65 25.89
CA SER A 970 -16.27 -26.91 24.68
C SER A 970 -15.73 -25.60 24.07
N LYS A 971 -14.46 -25.59 23.63
CA LYS A 971 -13.87 -24.41 22.96
C LYS A 971 -14.17 -24.32 21.45
N LYS A 972 -14.55 -25.43 20.81
CA LYS A 972 -14.88 -25.52 19.37
C LYS A 972 -16.30 -26.04 19.10
N GLY A 973 -17.26 -25.68 19.95
CA GLY A 973 -18.65 -26.09 19.77
C GLY A 973 -19.33 -25.34 18.62
N LYS A 974 -20.19 -26.02 17.85
CA LYS A 974 -21.02 -25.40 16.80
C LYS A 974 -22.49 -25.80 16.92
N ILE A 975 -23.38 -24.86 16.62
CA ILE A 975 -24.82 -25.08 16.49
C ILE A 975 -25.20 -25.08 15.01
N ARG A 976 -25.79 -26.16 14.53
CA ARG A 976 -26.38 -26.26 13.19
C ARG A 976 -27.89 -26.06 13.27
N VAL A 977 -28.47 -25.24 12.39
CA VAL A 977 -29.93 -25.06 12.24
C VAL A 977 -30.34 -25.55 10.87
N ILE A 978 -31.25 -26.53 10.81
CA ILE A 978 -31.72 -27.20 9.59
C ILE A 978 -33.20 -26.83 9.35
N SER A 979 -33.49 -26.17 8.23
CA SER A 979 -34.86 -25.85 7.82
C SER A 979 -35.57 -27.05 7.18
N LYS A 980 -36.91 -26.98 7.05
CA LYS A 980 -37.72 -27.98 6.34
C LYS A 980 -37.34 -28.12 4.85
N ASP A 981 -36.77 -27.07 4.26
CA ASP A 981 -36.31 -27.05 2.86
C ASP A 981 -34.85 -27.53 2.70
N ASN A 982 -34.28 -28.27 3.66
CA ASN A 982 -32.88 -28.72 3.67
C ASN A 982 -31.83 -27.59 3.66
N ARG A 983 -32.22 -26.34 3.96
CA ARG A 983 -31.27 -25.24 4.18
C ARG A 983 -30.62 -25.39 5.55
N GLU A 984 -29.29 -25.45 5.58
CA GLU A 984 -28.53 -25.54 6.83
C GLU A 984 -27.73 -24.26 7.10
N LYS A 985 -27.59 -23.91 8.38
CA LYS A 985 -26.68 -22.83 8.81
C LYS A 985 -25.94 -23.23 10.07
N LEU A 986 -24.62 -23.03 10.07
CA LEU A 986 -23.73 -23.28 11.19
C LEU A 986 -23.39 -21.97 11.94
N PHE A 987 -23.41 -22.04 13.27
CA PHE A 987 -23.03 -20.98 14.20
C PHE A 987 -21.90 -21.49 15.10
N ASP A 988 -20.83 -20.72 15.25
CA ASP A 988 -19.77 -21.02 16.22
C ASP A 988 -20.21 -20.61 17.62
N VAL A 989 -19.97 -21.46 18.62
CA VAL A 989 -20.36 -21.22 20.01
C VAL A 989 -19.12 -21.03 20.88
N PRO A 990 -18.90 -19.83 21.43
CA PRO A 990 -17.76 -19.56 22.31
C PRO A 990 -17.81 -20.37 23.63
N TYR A 991 -16.64 -20.65 24.20
CA TYR A 991 -16.52 -21.19 25.55
C TYR A 991 -17.13 -20.24 26.59
N GLY A 992 -17.88 -20.79 27.55
CA GLY A 992 -18.55 -20.03 28.60
C GLY A 992 -19.86 -19.37 28.17
N SER A 993 -20.36 -19.64 26.97
CA SER A 993 -21.64 -19.13 26.49
C SER A 993 -22.83 -19.80 27.20
N GLU A 994 -23.90 -19.04 27.39
CA GLU A 994 -25.20 -19.51 27.89
C GLU A 994 -26.10 -19.91 26.72
N ILE A 995 -26.53 -21.17 26.68
CA ILE A 995 -27.41 -21.71 25.65
C ILE A 995 -28.86 -21.68 26.14
N PHE A 996 -29.78 -21.19 25.30
CA PHE A 996 -31.21 -21.14 25.61
C PHE A 996 -32.03 -22.27 24.99
N VAL A 997 -31.49 -22.94 23.96
CA VAL A 997 -32.19 -23.99 23.21
C VAL A 997 -31.68 -25.39 23.60
N ASP A 998 -32.41 -26.44 23.22
CA ASP A 998 -32.01 -27.83 23.44
C ASP A 998 -31.55 -28.49 22.13
N ASP A 999 -30.69 -29.50 22.24
CA ASP A 999 -30.29 -30.29 21.08
C ASP A 999 -31.52 -30.96 20.45
N ASN A 1000 -31.61 -30.95 19.12
CA ASN A 1000 -32.76 -31.42 18.35
C ASN A 1000 -34.08 -30.64 18.55
N ALA A 1001 -34.08 -29.50 19.26
CA ALA A 1001 -35.27 -28.67 19.42
C ALA A 1001 -35.65 -27.93 18.12
N PHE A 1002 -36.94 -27.62 17.97
CA PHE A 1002 -37.45 -26.80 16.88
C PHE A 1002 -37.52 -25.33 17.32
N VAL A 1003 -36.87 -24.44 16.57
CA VAL A 1003 -36.79 -23.00 16.88
C VAL A 1003 -37.52 -22.18 15.83
N LYS A 1004 -38.08 -21.05 16.25
CA LYS A 1004 -38.69 -20.06 15.35
C LYS A 1004 -37.68 -19.01 14.90
N GLN A 1005 -37.93 -18.41 13.75
CA GLN A 1005 -37.18 -17.27 13.26
C GLN A 1005 -37.14 -16.13 14.31
N GLY A 1006 -35.94 -15.64 14.61
CA GLY A 1006 -35.69 -14.59 15.60
C GLY A 1006 -35.52 -15.09 17.04
N GLU A 1007 -35.66 -16.40 17.30
CA GLU A 1007 -35.45 -16.97 18.64
C GLU A 1007 -33.96 -17.00 19.00
N LYS A 1008 -33.62 -16.59 20.23
CA LYS A 1008 -32.24 -16.47 20.71
C LYS A 1008 -31.69 -17.87 21.01
N LEU A 1009 -30.58 -18.23 20.35
CA LEU A 1009 -29.95 -19.55 20.47
C LEU A 1009 -28.93 -19.58 21.63
N VAL A 1010 -28.04 -18.60 21.64
CA VAL A 1010 -26.90 -18.55 22.56
C VAL A 1010 -26.50 -17.09 22.83
N GLU A 1011 -26.02 -16.82 24.04
CA GLU A 1011 -25.50 -15.52 24.49
C GLU A 1011 -24.17 -15.70 25.23
N TRP A 1012 -23.26 -14.74 25.08
CA TRP A 1012 -21.96 -14.77 25.75
C TRP A 1012 -21.51 -13.41 26.25
N GLU A 1013 -20.50 -13.41 27.11
CA GLU A 1013 -19.81 -12.18 27.53
C GLU A 1013 -18.88 -11.69 26.40
N PRO A 1014 -19.08 -10.47 25.88
CA PRO A 1014 -18.30 -9.97 24.74
C PRO A 1014 -16.86 -9.60 25.11
N TYR A 1015 -16.61 -9.15 26.35
CA TYR A 1015 -15.36 -8.48 26.75
C TYR A 1015 -14.43 -9.34 27.62
N SER A 1016 -14.93 -10.47 28.12
CA SER A 1016 -14.18 -11.34 29.03
C SER A 1016 -14.38 -12.79 28.60
N LEU A 1017 -13.30 -13.58 28.65
CA LEU A 1017 -13.39 -15.04 28.65
C LEU A 1017 -13.47 -15.49 30.12
N PRO A 1018 -14.62 -16.01 30.57
CA PRO A 1018 -14.72 -16.57 31.90
C PRO A 1018 -13.87 -17.85 31.96
N ILE A 1019 -13.10 -18.04 33.03
CA ILE A 1019 -12.42 -19.29 33.36
C ILE A 1019 -13.30 -19.99 34.40
N ILE A 1020 -13.89 -21.11 33.99
CA ILE A 1020 -14.96 -21.79 34.72
C ILE A 1020 -14.44 -23.12 35.26
N VAL A 1021 -14.84 -23.46 36.49
CA VAL A 1021 -14.57 -24.77 37.09
C VAL A 1021 -15.59 -25.80 36.56
N THR A 1022 -15.12 -26.95 36.06
CA THR A 1022 -16.01 -27.99 35.52
C THR A 1022 -16.34 -29.09 36.54
N LYS A 1023 -15.52 -29.26 37.58
CA LYS A 1023 -15.70 -30.27 38.63
C LYS A 1023 -15.91 -29.66 40.01
N GLU A 1024 -16.75 -30.28 40.82
CA GLU A 1024 -16.91 -29.88 42.23
C GLU A 1024 -15.66 -30.28 43.03
N GLY A 1025 -15.12 -29.37 43.84
CA GLY A 1025 -13.95 -29.68 44.66
C GLY A 1025 -13.37 -28.48 45.39
N VAL A 1026 -12.16 -28.65 45.94
CA VAL A 1026 -11.42 -27.65 46.69
C VAL A 1026 -10.27 -27.14 45.84
N LEU A 1027 -10.06 -25.81 45.78
CA LEU A 1027 -8.97 -25.23 45.00
C LEU A 1027 -7.61 -25.31 45.72
N GLU A 1028 -6.56 -25.66 44.96
CA GLU A 1028 -5.16 -25.57 45.36
C GLU A 1028 -4.38 -24.78 44.32
N PHE A 1029 -3.59 -23.81 44.77
CA PHE A 1029 -2.87 -22.88 43.90
C PHE A 1029 -1.38 -23.24 43.87
N TYR A 1030 -0.83 -23.42 42.67
CA TYR A 1030 0.60 -23.65 42.44
C TYR A 1030 1.20 -22.46 41.71
N ASP A 1031 2.40 -22.04 42.12
CA ASP A 1031 3.14 -20.90 41.56
C ASP A 1031 2.34 -19.58 41.52
N VAL A 1032 1.34 -19.42 42.40
CA VAL A 1032 0.61 -18.18 42.65
C VAL A 1032 1.09 -17.58 43.97
N GLU A 1033 1.88 -16.51 43.88
CA GLU A 1033 2.47 -15.82 45.03
C GLU A 1033 2.34 -14.30 44.91
N GLU A 1034 1.88 -13.66 45.99
CA GLU A 1034 1.72 -12.20 46.08
C GLU A 1034 3.06 -11.49 45.87
N GLY A 1035 3.08 -10.48 45.00
CA GLY A 1035 4.28 -9.73 44.63
C GLY A 1035 5.23 -10.46 43.68
N PHE A 1036 4.93 -11.70 43.28
CA PHE A 1036 5.76 -12.50 42.39
C PHE A 1036 5.06 -12.91 41.10
N THR A 1037 3.92 -13.61 41.20
CA THR A 1037 3.06 -14.02 40.07
C THR A 1037 1.62 -13.52 40.23
N LEU A 1038 1.27 -13.03 41.42
CA LEU A 1038 0.01 -12.36 41.72
C LEU A 1038 0.28 -10.92 42.13
N LYS A 1039 -0.21 -9.98 41.33
CA LYS A 1039 -0.11 -8.54 41.59
C LYS A 1039 -1.44 -8.02 42.09
N GLU A 1040 -1.40 -7.37 43.25
CA GLU A 1040 -2.52 -6.58 43.75
C GLU A 1040 -2.48 -5.19 43.11
N GLU A 1041 -3.54 -4.83 42.42
CA GLU A 1041 -3.72 -3.47 41.92
C GLU A 1041 -4.87 -2.80 42.66
N LYS A 1042 -4.53 -1.78 43.46
CA LYS A 1042 -5.51 -0.97 44.19
C LYS A 1042 -6.00 0.16 43.30
N GLN A 1043 -7.27 0.11 42.91
CA GLN A 1043 -7.94 1.21 42.22
C GLN A 1043 -9.26 1.53 42.94
N GLU A 1044 -9.38 2.79 43.40
CA GLU A 1044 -10.61 3.45 43.90
C GLU A 1044 -11.59 2.56 44.69
N GLY A 1045 -11.10 1.77 45.66
CA GLY A 1045 -11.95 1.09 46.66
C GLY A 1045 -12.12 -0.42 46.50
N LYS A 1046 -11.59 -1.04 45.43
CA LYS A 1046 -11.42 -2.52 45.36
C LYS A 1046 -10.01 -2.90 44.95
N ILE A 1047 -9.62 -4.12 45.33
CA ILE A 1047 -8.33 -4.73 45.02
C ILE A 1047 -8.56 -5.70 43.85
N GLU A 1048 -7.98 -5.42 42.70
CA GLU A 1048 -7.91 -6.40 41.61
C GLU A 1048 -6.69 -7.30 41.78
N TYR A 1049 -6.88 -8.59 41.53
CA TYR A 1049 -5.86 -9.63 41.68
C TYR A 1049 -5.45 -10.14 40.29
N ILE A 1050 -4.35 -9.60 39.78
CA ILE A 1050 -3.89 -9.82 38.40
C ILE A 1050 -2.75 -10.84 38.39
N ILE A 1051 -2.86 -11.85 37.54
CA ILE A 1051 -1.78 -12.80 37.28
C ILE A 1051 -0.74 -12.17 36.34
N GLU A 1052 0.52 -12.15 36.77
CA GLU A 1052 1.65 -11.65 35.98
C GLU A 1052 2.69 -12.76 35.78
N ILE A 1053 2.94 -13.12 34.52
CA ILE A 1053 3.84 -14.23 34.17
C ILE A 1053 5.23 -13.70 33.81
N ILE A 1054 6.18 -13.82 34.73
CA ILE A 1054 7.58 -13.41 34.51
C ILE A 1054 8.41 -14.58 33.96
N ARG A 1055 8.58 -14.62 32.64
CA ARG A 1055 9.30 -15.71 31.90
C ARG A 1055 10.71 -16.03 32.41
N GLN A 1056 11.42 -15.05 32.99
CA GLN A 1056 12.79 -15.25 33.51
C GLN A 1056 12.84 -16.10 34.78
N LYS A 1057 11.73 -16.18 35.52
CA LYS A 1057 11.69 -16.80 36.87
C LYS A 1057 11.08 -18.21 36.91
N ARG A 1058 10.66 -18.76 35.76
CA ARG A 1058 10.12 -20.14 35.62
C ARG A 1058 8.98 -20.50 36.59
N ALA A 1059 8.12 -19.54 36.92
CA ALA A 1059 6.92 -19.78 37.72
C ALA A 1059 5.68 -19.83 36.82
N TYR A 1060 4.86 -20.87 36.99
CA TYR A 1060 3.76 -21.20 36.09
C TYR A 1060 2.43 -21.27 36.86
N PRO A 1061 1.77 -20.12 37.12
CA PRO A 1061 0.57 -20.05 37.95
C PRO A 1061 -0.55 -20.96 37.42
N ARG A 1062 -0.99 -21.90 38.27
CA ARG A 1062 -2.08 -22.84 37.96
C ARG A 1062 -2.92 -23.14 39.19
N ILE A 1063 -4.17 -23.53 38.95
CA ILE A 1063 -5.17 -23.89 39.97
C ILE A 1063 -5.55 -25.35 39.75
N ALA A 1064 -5.37 -26.20 40.75
CA ALA A 1064 -5.86 -27.57 40.75
C ALA A 1064 -7.15 -27.66 41.57
N VAL A 1065 -8.18 -28.29 41.02
CA VAL A 1065 -9.39 -28.67 41.75
C VAL A 1065 -9.17 -30.06 42.32
N LYS A 1066 -9.22 -30.22 43.65
CA LYS A 1066 -9.05 -31.49 44.34
C LYS A 1066 -10.35 -31.99 44.95
N ASP A 1067 -10.56 -33.30 44.93
CA ASP A 1067 -11.68 -33.92 45.64
C ASP A 1067 -11.50 -33.73 47.15
N LYS A 1068 -12.57 -33.27 47.82
CA LYS A 1068 -12.62 -33.04 49.27
C LYS A 1068 -12.37 -34.31 50.09
N ARG A 1069 -12.66 -35.51 49.55
CA ARG A 1069 -12.61 -36.78 50.29
C ARG A 1069 -11.22 -37.42 50.30
N ASN A 1070 -10.56 -37.48 49.15
CA ASN A 1070 -9.32 -38.22 48.93
C ASN A 1070 -8.12 -37.33 48.51
N GLY A 1071 -8.33 -36.03 48.23
CA GLY A 1071 -7.28 -35.09 47.84
C GLY A 1071 -6.71 -35.32 46.43
N GLN A 1072 -7.35 -36.17 45.63
CA GLN A 1072 -6.95 -36.42 44.24
C GLN A 1072 -7.27 -35.19 43.37
N ILE A 1073 -6.37 -34.84 42.45
CA ILE A 1073 -6.60 -33.77 41.49
C ILE A 1073 -7.65 -34.24 40.48
N LEU A 1074 -8.77 -33.53 40.43
CA LEU A 1074 -9.88 -33.76 39.51
C LEU A 1074 -9.73 -32.96 38.22
N GLU A 1075 -9.15 -31.76 38.30
CA GLU A 1075 -9.00 -30.82 37.18
C GLU A 1075 -7.80 -29.90 37.43
N GLU A 1076 -6.99 -29.60 36.41
CA GLU A 1076 -5.94 -28.56 36.47
C GLU A 1076 -6.25 -27.43 35.48
N ILE A 1077 -6.21 -26.20 35.97
CA ILE A 1077 -6.52 -24.98 35.23
C ILE A 1077 -5.29 -24.08 35.22
N TYR A 1078 -4.71 -23.86 34.05
CA TYR A 1078 -3.55 -22.98 33.88
C TYR A 1078 -3.99 -21.53 33.76
N LEU A 1079 -3.41 -20.64 34.57
CA LEU A 1079 -3.69 -19.21 34.50
C LEU A 1079 -2.75 -18.57 33.46
N VAL A 1080 -3.33 -17.74 32.60
CA VAL A 1080 -2.58 -16.99 31.58
C VAL A 1080 -2.26 -15.58 32.06
N ASP A 1081 -1.34 -14.92 31.36
CA ASP A 1081 -0.89 -13.58 31.70
C ASP A 1081 -2.08 -12.60 31.60
N GLN A 1082 -2.17 -11.65 32.54
CA GLN A 1082 -3.29 -10.71 32.66
C GLN A 1082 -4.65 -11.33 33.07
N ALA A 1083 -4.71 -12.63 33.41
CA ALA A 1083 -5.92 -13.21 34.00
C ALA A 1083 -6.23 -12.54 35.35
N ARG A 1084 -7.49 -12.13 35.54
CA ARG A 1084 -7.96 -11.48 36.77
C ARG A 1084 -8.69 -12.50 37.62
N LEU A 1085 -8.16 -12.81 38.81
CA LEU A 1085 -8.84 -13.71 39.74
C LEU A 1085 -10.13 -13.04 40.27
N THR A 1086 -11.19 -13.83 40.42
CA THR A 1086 -12.39 -13.34 41.11
C THR A 1086 -12.12 -13.20 42.60
N GLN A 1087 -12.85 -12.32 43.27
CA GLN A 1087 -12.68 -12.08 44.71
C GLN A 1087 -12.87 -13.37 45.52
N ARG A 1088 -13.83 -14.21 45.12
CA ARG A 1088 -14.05 -15.54 45.69
C ARG A 1088 -12.87 -16.50 45.45
N ALA A 1089 -12.27 -16.51 44.25
CA ALA A 1089 -11.09 -17.32 43.99
C ALA A 1089 -9.88 -16.89 44.84
N TYR A 1090 -9.73 -15.59 45.08
CA TYR A 1090 -8.68 -15.07 45.96
C TYR A 1090 -8.93 -15.36 47.44
N GLU A 1091 -10.19 -15.32 47.90
CA GLU A 1091 -10.57 -15.78 49.25
C GLU A 1091 -10.21 -17.25 49.45
N LEU A 1092 -10.51 -18.10 48.46
CA LEU A 1092 -10.11 -19.51 48.45
C LEU A 1092 -8.58 -19.68 48.41
N TYR A 1093 -7.85 -18.83 47.69
CA TYR A 1093 -6.39 -18.78 47.73
C TYR A 1093 -5.87 -18.49 49.15
N LYS A 1094 -6.41 -17.48 49.83
CA LYS A 1094 -6.07 -17.17 51.23
C LYS A 1094 -6.39 -18.33 52.17
N GLN A 1095 -7.57 -18.92 52.03
CA GLN A 1095 -7.99 -20.08 52.80
C GLN A 1095 -7.05 -21.26 52.56
N SER A 1096 -6.57 -21.46 51.32
CA SER A 1096 -5.62 -22.54 50.98
C SER A 1096 -4.25 -22.39 51.65
N LYS A 1097 -3.80 -21.15 51.92
CA LYS A 1097 -2.55 -20.88 52.64
C LYS A 1097 -2.71 -20.95 54.17
N GLN A 1098 -3.90 -20.65 54.70
CA GLN A 1098 -4.18 -20.65 56.14
C GLN A 1098 -4.59 -22.02 56.67
N ILE A 1099 -5.46 -22.74 55.94
CA ILE A 1099 -6.01 -24.03 56.34
C ILE A 1099 -5.26 -25.14 55.58
N LYS A 1100 -4.36 -25.85 56.25
CA LYS A 1100 -3.62 -26.99 55.64
C LYS A 1100 -4.48 -28.23 55.41
N ASN A 1101 -5.58 -28.38 56.16
CA ASN A 1101 -6.50 -29.52 56.02
C ASN A 1101 -7.53 -29.26 54.91
N PHE A 1102 -7.46 -30.03 53.82
CA PHE A 1102 -8.35 -29.88 52.66
C PHE A 1102 -9.83 -30.17 52.97
N ARG A 1103 -10.13 -30.92 54.03
CA ARG A 1103 -11.51 -31.23 54.43
C ARG A 1103 -12.27 -30.04 55.03
N GLU A 1104 -11.55 -29.04 55.52
CA GLU A 1104 -12.07 -27.84 56.17
C GLU A 1104 -12.15 -26.62 55.23
N ARG A 1105 -11.73 -26.79 53.97
CA ARG A 1105 -11.80 -25.74 52.95
C ARG A 1105 -13.17 -25.71 52.26
N ASP A 1106 -13.51 -24.54 51.74
CA ASP A 1106 -14.74 -24.34 50.98
C ASP A 1106 -14.67 -24.99 49.61
N VAL A 1107 -15.83 -25.45 49.14
CA VAL A 1107 -15.99 -26.19 47.89
C VAL A 1107 -16.47 -25.25 46.80
N VAL A 1108 -15.83 -25.29 45.64
CA VAL A 1108 -16.32 -24.64 44.43
C VAL A 1108 -17.33 -25.52 43.72
N LYS A 1109 -18.41 -24.91 43.23
CA LYS A 1109 -19.44 -25.62 42.47
C LYS A 1109 -19.06 -25.65 40.97
N PRO A 1110 -19.47 -26.69 40.23
CA PRO A 1110 -19.38 -26.69 38.78
C PRO A 1110 -20.10 -25.44 38.20
N GLY A 1111 -19.47 -24.74 37.27
CA GLY A 1111 -20.02 -23.53 36.63
C GLY A 1111 -19.58 -22.22 37.28
N GLU A 1112 -18.82 -22.28 38.38
CA GLU A 1112 -18.32 -21.10 39.07
C GLU A 1112 -17.11 -20.47 38.36
N ILE A 1113 -17.12 -19.14 38.20
CA ILE A 1113 -16.06 -18.38 37.52
C ILE A 1113 -14.95 -18.05 38.53
N ILE A 1114 -13.75 -18.58 38.29
CA ILE A 1114 -12.58 -18.39 39.17
C ILE A 1114 -11.64 -17.29 38.68
N ALA A 1115 -11.62 -17.03 37.37
CA ALA A 1115 -10.86 -15.94 36.79
C ALA A 1115 -11.55 -15.42 35.54
N ARG A 1116 -11.26 -14.18 35.16
CA ARG A 1116 -11.67 -13.59 33.89
C ARG A 1116 -10.44 -13.18 33.11
N LEU A 1117 -10.37 -13.62 31.86
CA LEU A 1117 -9.37 -13.14 30.93
C LEU A 1117 -10.00 -12.02 30.11
N PRO A 1118 -9.58 -10.75 30.26
CA PRO A 1118 -10.07 -9.69 29.38
C PRO A 1118 -9.70 -10.05 27.94
N LYS A 1119 -10.71 -10.20 27.07
CA LYS A 1119 -10.44 -10.29 25.64
C LYS A 1119 -9.83 -8.94 25.26
N ILE A 1120 -8.66 -8.97 24.63
CA ILE A 1120 -8.21 -7.81 23.86
C ILE A 1120 -9.10 -7.81 22.62
N THR A 1121 -10.37 -7.42 22.78
CA THR A 1121 -11.30 -7.21 21.68
C THR A 1121 -10.55 -6.37 20.66
N ALA A 1122 -10.57 -6.82 19.41
CA ALA A 1122 -9.83 -6.23 18.30
C ALA A 1122 -9.79 -4.71 18.46
N LYS A 1123 -8.62 -4.20 18.89
CA LYS A 1123 -8.40 -2.79 19.18
C LYS A 1123 -9.01 -1.97 18.07
N THR A 1124 -9.72 -0.91 18.42
CA THR A 1124 -10.46 0.01 17.55
C THR A 1124 -9.81 0.07 16.16
N ARG A 1125 -10.39 -0.63 15.18
CA ARG A 1125 -9.89 -0.56 13.80
C ARG A 1125 -10.29 0.79 13.24
N ASP A 1126 -9.55 1.82 13.62
CA ASP A 1126 -9.59 3.11 12.97
C ASP A 1126 -9.27 2.85 11.48
N ILE A 1127 -10.06 3.46 10.60
CA ILE A 1127 -9.89 3.39 9.14
C ILE A 1127 -8.44 3.74 8.76
N THR A 1128 -7.78 4.62 9.53
CA THR A 1128 -6.37 4.97 9.33
C THR A 1128 -5.34 3.95 9.84
N GLY A 1129 -5.74 3.00 10.70
CA GLY A 1129 -4.92 1.88 11.18
C GLY A 1129 -4.89 0.68 10.23
N GLY A 1130 -5.72 0.70 9.18
CA GLY A 1130 -5.78 -0.38 8.18
C GLY A 1130 -4.58 -0.43 7.23
N LEU A 1131 -4.00 0.73 6.86
CA LEU A 1131 -2.93 0.76 5.86
C LEU A 1131 -1.64 0.03 6.29
N PRO A 1132 -1.12 0.19 7.53
CA PRO A 1132 0.01 -0.61 8.00
C PRO A 1132 -0.26 -2.11 7.95
N LYS A 1133 -1.50 -2.53 8.23
CA LYS A 1133 -1.87 -3.95 8.15
C LYS A 1133 -1.85 -4.45 6.71
N VAL A 1134 -2.38 -3.65 5.78
CA VAL A 1134 -2.32 -3.94 4.35
C VAL A 1134 -0.86 -4.02 3.88
N GLU A 1135 0.02 -3.12 4.34
CA GLU A 1135 1.46 -3.20 4.07
C GLU A 1135 2.08 -4.48 4.63
N GLU A 1136 1.74 -4.88 5.86
CA GLU A 1136 2.21 -6.14 6.45
C GLU A 1136 1.78 -7.38 5.64
N LEU A 1137 0.55 -7.38 5.12
CA LEU A 1137 0.02 -8.45 4.26
C LEU A 1137 0.77 -8.51 2.92
N PHE A 1138 0.97 -7.38 2.25
CA PHE A 1138 1.72 -7.33 0.98
C PHE A 1138 3.21 -7.65 1.14
N GLU A 1139 3.80 -7.29 2.28
CA GLU A 1139 5.16 -7.71 2.60
C GLU A 1139 5.27 -9.16 3.08
N ALA A 1140 4.15 -9.83 3.31
CA ALA A 1140 4.06 -11.15 3.92
C ALA A 1140 4.95 -11.24 5.18
N ARG A 1141 4.88 -10.23 6.06
CA ARG A 1141 5.66 -10.24 7.31
C ARG A 1141 5.10 -11.28 8.26
N VAL A 1142 5.99 -12.02 8.92
CA VAL A 1142 5.61 -12.92 10.02
C VAL A 1142 5.07 -12.06 11.18
N PRO A 1143 3.83 -12.29 11.65
CA PRO A 1143 3.27 -11.56 12.76
C PRO A 1143 4.12 -11.71 14.03
N ARG A 1144 4.28 -10.63 14.80
CA ARG A 1144 5.01 -10.69 16.08
C ARG A 1144 4.33 -11.63 17.09
N ASN A 1145 3.01 -11.67 17.08
CA ASN A 1145 2.22 -12.59 17.89
C ASN A 1145 1.51 -13.64 16.99
N LYS A 1146 2.30 -14.49 16.31
CA LYS A 1146 1.76 -15.50 15.40
C LYS A 1146 1.04 -16.64 16.13
N ALA A 1147 -0.12 -17.05 15.65
CA ALA A 1147 -0.79 -18.26 16.10
C ALA A 1147 0.00 -19.50 15.66
N ILE A 1148 0.05 -20.53 16.50
CA ILE A 1148 0.60 -21.83 16.13
C ILE A 1148 -0.53 -22.63 15.49
N LEU A 1149 -0.31 -23.09 14.26
CA LEU A 1149 -1.30 -23.82 13.47
C LEU A 1149 -1.02 -25.33 13.48
N SER A 1150 -2.08 -26.13 13.45
CA SER A 1150 -1.94 -27.57 13.23
C SER A 1150 -1.53 -27.86 11.78
N GLU A 1151 -0.52 -28.70 11.57
CA GLU A 1151 -0.10 -29.12 10.22
C GLU A 1151 -0.95 -30.25 9.63
N PHE A 1152 -1.67 -31.01 10.44
CA PHE A 1152 -2.57 -32.07 9.97
C PHE A 1152 -3.78 -32.23 10.90
N ALA A 1153 -4.87 -32.73 10.32
CA ALA A 1153 -6.10 -33.02 11.01
C ALA A 1153 -5.96 -34.25 11.93
N GLY A 1154 -6.54 -34.16 13.11
CA GLY A 1154 -6.42 -35.20 14.11
C GLY A 1154 -7.07 -34.85 15.44
N THR A 1155 -6.82 -35.70 16.42
CA THR A 1155 -7.30 -35.52 17.79
C THR A 1155 -6.12 -35.14 18.68
N ILE A 1156 -6.34 -34.19 19.59
CA ILE A 1156 -5.34 -33.80 20.57
C ILE A 1156 -5.26 -34.90 21.63
N GLU A 1157 -4.12 -35.58 21.69
CA GLU A 1157 -3.89 -36.73 22.58
C GLU A 1157 -3.49 -36.26 23.98
N THR A 1158 -2.50 -35.38 24.07
CA THR A 1158 -2.01 -34.83 25.35
C THR A 1158 -1.60 -33.37 25.22
N ILE A 1159 -1.84 -32.61 26.29
CA ILE A 1159 -1.33 -31.25 26.50
C ILE A 1159 -0.49 -31.27 27.78
N GLU A 1160 0.83 -31.45 27.62
CA GLU A 1160 1.76 -31.55 28.74
C GLU A 1160 2.58 -30.28 28.90
N MET A 1161 2.75 -29.78 30.13
CA MET A 1161 3.65 -28.67 30.40
C MET A 1161 5.08 -29.19 30.64
N ASP A 1162 6.03 -28.77 29.81
CA ASP A 1162 7.45 -29.02 30.06
C ASP A 1162 8.01 -27.95 31.00
N SER A 1163 7.98 -28.24 32.30
CA SER A 1163 8.47 -27.34 33.35
C SER A 1163 9.95 -26.95 33.21
N ARG A 1164 10.77 -27.74 32.48
CA ARG A 1164 12.19 -27.43 32.25
C ARG A 1164 12.39 -26.39 31.15
N ARG A 1165 11.52 -26.37 30.14
CA ARG A 1165 11.60 -25.48 28.97
C ARG A 1165 10.63 -24.30 29.02
N GLY A 1166 9.59 -24.37 29.85
CA GLY A 1166 8.59 -23.29 29.97
C GLY A 1166 7.69 -23.19 28.75
N SER A 1167 7.23 -24.34 28.28
CA SER A 1167 6.39 -24.48 27.10
C SER A 1167 5.38 -25.63 27.29
N PHE A 1168 4.18 -25.47 26.72
CA PHE A 1168 3.24 -26.57 26.55
C PHE A 1168 3.63 -27.37 25.32
N ARG A 1169 3.64 -28.69 25.44
CA ARG A 1169 3.73 -29.62 24.32
C ARG A 1169 2.34 -30.14 24.02
N ILE A 1170 1.85 -29.83 22.82
CA ILE A 1170 0.57 -30.33 22.33
C ILE A 1170 0.88 -31.47 21.37
N ARG A 1171 0.47 -32.69 21.70
CA ARG A 1171 0.60 -33.84 20.83
C ARG A 1171 -0.69 -34.07 20.06
N ILE A 1172 -0.59 -34.04 18.74
CA ILE A 1172 -1.72 -34.30 17.84
C ILE A 1172 -1.50 -35.64 17.18
N LEU A 1173 -2.51 -36.50 17.25
CA LEU A 1173 -2.55 -37.81 16.61
C LEU A 1173 -3.51 -37.75 15.41
N SER A 1174 -3.03 -38.12 14.23
CA SER A 1174 -3.86 -38.18 13.02
C SER A 1174 -5.01 -39.18 13.18
N TYR A 1175 -6.13 -38.97 12.48
CA TYR A 1175 -7.29 -39.89 12.53
C TYR A 1175 -6.93 -41.34 12.20
N ASP A 1176 -6.00 -41.55 11.26
CA ASP A 1176 -5.50 -42.86 10.86
C ASP A 1176 -4.52 -43.48 11.89
N ARG A 1177 -4.19 -42.73 12.96
CA ARG A 1177 -3.22 -43.07 14.01
C ARG A 1177 -1.78 -43.37 13.56
N GLU A 1178 -1.46 -43.17 12.28
CA GLU A 1178 -0.11 -43.43 11.74
C GLU A 1178 0.90 -42.30 12.02
N LYS A 1179 0.41 -41.06 12.23
CA LYS A 1179 1.25 -39.86 12.36
C LYS A 1179 0.92 -39.15 13.66
N SER A 1180 1.95 -38.84 14.45
CA SER A 1180 1.85 -37.96 15.62
C SER A 1180 2.87 -36.83 15.52
N LYS A 1181 2.49 -35.63 15.94
CA LYS A 1181 3.39 -34.47 15.97
C LYS A 1181 3.19 -33.65 17.23
N GLU A 1182 4.31 -33.23 17.80
CA GLU A 1182 4.36 -32.38 18.97
C GLU A 1182 4.59 -30.92 18.55
N TYR A 1183 3.78 -30.02 19.11
CA TYR A 1183 3.90 -28.58 18.96
C TYR A 1183 4.33 -27.97 20.28
N GLU A 1184 5.39 -27.16 20.24
CA GLU A 1184 5.89 -26.45 21.42
C GLU A 1184 5.29 -25.04 21.46
N VAL A 1185 4.44 -24.77 22.44
CA VAL A 1185 3.78 -23.48 22.67
C VAL A 1185 4.44 -22.78 23.86
N PRO A 1186 4.99 -21.57 23.71
CA PRO A 1186 5.58 -20.82 24.82
C PRO A 1186 4.55 -20.53 25.93
N TYR A 1187 4.99 -20.65 27.19
CA TYR A 1187 4.15 -20.32 28.33
C TYR A 1187 3.71 -18.84 28.31
N GLY A 1188 2.41 -18.61 28.49
CA GLY A 1188 1.75 -17.30 28.44
C GLY A 1188 0.86 -17.04 27.21
N LYS A 1189 0.81 -17.94 26.22
CA LYS A 1189 -0.23 -17.90 25.16
C LYS A 1189 -1.46 -18.69 25.58
N TYR A 1190 -2.65 -18.14 25.38
CA TYR A 1190 -3.90 -18.86 25.62
C TYR A 1190 -4.10 -19.96 24.57
N LEU A 1191 -4.40 -21.18 25.03
CA LEU A 1191 -4.69 -22.34 24.19
C LEU A 1191 -6.17 -22.35 23.82
N LEU A 1192 -6.46 -22.39 22.51
CA LEU A 1192 -7.82 -22.43 21.97
C LEU A 1192 -8.41 -23.85 21.93
N VAL A 1193 -7.64 -24.84 22.38
CA VAL A 1193 -7.96 -26.26 22.29
C VAL A 1193 -7.76 -26.95 23.63
N ASN A 1194 -8.50 -28.04 23.86
CA ASN A 1194 -8.42 -28.93 25.02
C ASN A 1194 -8.02 -30.36 24.59
N GLU A 1195 -7.67 -31.20 25.56
CA GLU A 1195 -7.45 -32.64 25.32
C GLU A 1195 -8.74 -33.31 24.83
N GLY A 1196 -8.61 -34.14 23.79
CA GLY A 1196 -9.75 -34.79 23.13
C GLY A 1196 -10.45 -33.95 22.06
N ASP A 1197 -10.11 -32.67 21.89
CA ASP A 1197 -10.68 -31.85 20.82
C ASP A 1197 -10.20 -32.32 19.44
N HIS A 1198 -11.10 -32.23 18.46
CA HIS A 1198 -10.80 -32.46 17.06
C HIS A 1198 -10.30 -31.16 16.39
N VAL A 1199 -9.23 -31.26 15.62
CA VAL A 1199 -8.66 -30.14 14.87
C VAL A 1199 -8.50 -30.49 13.41
N GLU A 1200 -8.78 -29.54 12.54
CA GLU A 1200 -8.52 -29.66 11.11
C GLU A 1200 -7.13 -29.12 10.74
N ASP A 1201 -6.73 -29.38 9.49
CA ASP A 1201 -5.50 -28.82 8.93
C ASP A 1201 -5.53 -27.30 9.05
N GLY A 1202 -4.45 -26.67 9.51
CA GLY A 1202 -4.31 -25.21 9.58
C GLY A 1202 -5.15 -24.51 10.65
N ASP A 1203 -5.81 -25.24 11.56
CA ASP A 1203 -6.53 -24.65 12.68
C ASP A 1203 -5.57 -24.02 13.71
N PRO A 1204 -5.91 -22.84 14.28
CA PRO A 1204 -5.11 -22.22 15.33
C PRO A 1204 -5.25 -22.97 16.66
N LEU A 1205 -4.11 -23.42 17.20
CA LEU A 1205 -3.98 -24.03 18.52
C LEU A 1205 -3.89 -22.98 19.64
N THR A 1206 -3.43 -21.77 19.29
CA THR A 1206 -3.17 -20.67 20.22
C THR A 1206 -3.76 -19.37 19.73
N GLU A 1207 -4.06 -18.46 20.63
CA GLU A 1207 -4.42 -17.09 20.29
C GLU A 1207 -3.27 -16.35 19.55
N GLY A 1208 -3.62 -15.55 18.54
CA GLY A 1208 -2.69 -14.78 17.73
C GLY A 1208 -3.16 -14.56 16.30
N GLU A 1209 -2.36 -13.83 15.52
CA GLU A 1209 -2.63 -13.63 14.10
C GLU A 1209 -2.13 -14.80 13.26
N LEU A 1210 -2.87 -15.16 12.20
CA LEU A 1210 -2.48 -16.22 11.28
C LEU A 1210 -1.28 -15.78 10.42
N ASP A 1211 -0.28 -16.64 10.31
CA ASP A 1211 0.90 -16.41 9.46
C ASP A 1211 0.65 -16.93 8.04
N PRO A 1212 0.68 -16.09 6.99
CA PRO A 1212 0.49 -16.52 5.61
C PRO A 1212 1.48 -17.59 5.15
N HIS A 1213 2.71 -17.60 5.69
CA HIS A 1213 3.72 -18.60 5.32
C HIS A 1213 3.37 -20.00 5.85
N ASP A 1214 2.88 -20.05 7.09
CA ASP A 1214 2.45 -21.30 7.71
C ASP A 1214 1.18 -21.82 7.00
N LEU A 1215 0.22 -20.93 6.67
CA LEU A 1215 -0.96 -21.29 5.89
C LEU A 1215 -0.61 -21.84 4.49
N LEU A 1216 0.36 -21.23 3.80
CA LEU A 1216 0.78 -21.69 2.47
C LEU A 1216 1.36 -23.10 2.51
N LYS A 1217 2.12 -23.40 3.56
CA LYS A 1217 2.77 -24.69 3.74
C LYS A 1217 1.77 -25.79 4.12
N ILE A 1218 0.72 -25.45 4.86
CA ILE A 1218 -0.25 -26.39 5.41
C ILE A 1218 -1.45 -26.56 4.47
N LYS A 1219 -2.21 -25.49 4.20
CA LYS A 1219 -3.44 -25.51 3.40
C LYS A 1219 -3.22 -25.26 1.91
N GLY A 1220 -1.99 -24.95 1.49
CA GLY A 1220 -1.65 -24.70 0.10
C GLY A 1220 -2.01 -23.29 -0.38
N LYS A 1221 -1.86 -23.08 -1.69
CA LYS A 1221 -1.97 -21.76 -2.33
C LYS A 1221 -3.40 -21.20 -2.29
N ASP A 1222 -4.39 -22.07 -2.50
CA ASP A 1222 -5.80 -21.72 -2.66
C ASP A 1222 -6.34 -21.04 -1.40
N TYR A 1223 -6.03 -21.61 -0.23
CA TYR A 1223 -6.47 -21.06 1.05
C TYR A 1223 -5.78 -19.74 1.40
N VAL A 1224 -4.48 -19.61 1.09
CA VAL A 1224 -3.77 -18.33 1.32
C VAL A 1224 -4.31 -17.24 0.43
N GLN A 1225 -4.69 -17.56 -0.81
CA GLN A 1225 -5.36 -16.60 -1.68
C GLN A 1225 -6.73 -16.17 -1.15
N GLU A 1226 -7.47 -17.07 -0.50
CA GLU A 1226 -8.76 -16.70 0.11
C GLU A 1226 -8.57 -15.83 1.35
N TYR A 1227 -7.50 -16.09 2.11
CA TYR A 1227 -7.14 -15.33 3.30
C TYR A 1227 -6.62 -13.91 2.99
N LEU A 1228 -5.83 -13.75 1.93
CA LEU A 1228 -5.28 -12.47 1.46
C LEU A 1228 -6.30 -11.68 0.63
#